data_AF-E4PTU2-F1
#
_entry.id   AF-E4PTU2-F1
#
_cell.length_a   1.000
_cell.length_b   1.000
_cell.length_c   1.000
_cell.angle_alpha   90.00
_cell.angle_beta   90.00
_cell.angle_gamma   90.00
#
_symmetry.space_group_name_H-M   'P 1'
#
loop_
_entity.id
_entity.type
_entity.pdbx_description
1 polymer ?
#
loop_
_entity_poly.entity_id
_entity_poly.type
_entity_poly.pdbx_seq_one_letter_code
_entity_poly.pdbx_strand_id
1 'polypeptide(L)'
;MYYVVNEDLTDPNQLLNQKIEDKKFETLVNNKLDFSLLINGLTKVLESQKYTTRLLDFLFKRADKSKIYFDHHKIPENVGTSSLILDLINFVQKTILKTNKLIKDTIEGLEDYIEKNMYQLRNKIRDTIMNFLKKNVNSFSHSVDFGYIPNKEEYNRLTVQIFTRAFFTKLYYVDANIYIFGKDGLITKIFDLFKQIGNSISATSSNTFNYLKYVLYRDSSPVIDFKGNFEEITKLIDIGNELFSNQKMLNIDLRITFLKQIANIKGIYGVINLPNELDSLKDFLKTFGLSSFIKKVEDGVKPLQDILDLLKEFGFINDTKEFLKQFDEYVKKIIEYLPKKYQSVNTLLNYDLISNIYPKNSTTTNFANDFTTKLAEFLFPKTNQADDDKLLLPVIRLVRYDRNKKITSVSQIKQALADYSKKIISKESLFKNLINIRDFKIELPDIVLQHLGIENLKNLTILELLQIISKYINEFINHNQNESLSFDLSSIGYFLQALSTTVDITYSNNKKVEKKNLIKALYDDLDSFDHKNDENNKGRPEASFYNWDSITFKFSETDNKTIDLKQIKSDFSYSPLHLLLGIDLNKAQYIKNTIGYALATLIGGLTKTDENYQLANENKKSVITIFSILNFTLKNYQSILKDLEYKKAGVYYKKDSWQTQLISSNDKEIKYYLIRKLTSDNEINKKVGKRFEITLTNDQNTSYWKISNIIALDYKH
;
A
#
# COMPACT_ATOMS: atom_id res chain seq x y z
N MET A 1 11.06 19.37 17.19
CA MET A 1 10.92 18.95 18.60
C MET A 1 11.43 19.98 19.59
N TYR A 2 12.60 20.59 19.40
CA TYR A 2 13.11 21.64 20.30
C TYR A 2 12.11 22.77 20.59
N TYR A 3 11.50 23.33 19.54
CA TYR A 3 10.46 24.35 19.66
C TYR A 3 9.18 23.84 20.35
N VAL A 4 8.87 22.54 20.21
CA VAL A 4 7.68 21.95 20.84
C VAL A 4 7.86 21.84 22.34
N VAL A 5 9.05 21.42 22.79
CA VAL A 5 9.36 21.18 24.20
C VAL A 5 9.55 22.49 24.96
N ASN A 6 10.19 23.48 24.35
CA ASN A 6 10.49 24.78 24.95
C ASN A 6 9.37 25.78 24.65
N GLU A 7 8.39 25.84 25.54
CA GLU A 7 7.18 26.66 25.38
C GLU A 7 7.44 28.17 25.45
N ASP A 8 8.52 28.56 26.11
CA ASP A 8 8.98 29.95 26.22
C ASP A 8 9.28 30.57 24.85
N LEU A 9 9.56 29.73 23.84
CA LEU A 9 9.67 30.15 22.46
C LEU A 9 8.27 30.35 21.88
N THR A 10 7.86 31.59 21.69
CA THR A 10 6.53 31.95 21.18
C THR A 10 6.46 32.01 19.65
N ASP A 11 7.62 32.14 18.99
CA ASP A 11 7.78 32.16 17.53
C ASP A 11 8.91 31.20 17.10
N PRO A 12 8.72 30.32 16.10
CA PRO A 12 9.78 29.49 15.51
C PRO A 12 11.06 30.24 15.14
N ASN A 13 10.97 31.52 14.79
CA ASN A 13 12.10 32.37 14.43
C ASN A 13 13.03 32.66 15.59
N GLN A 14 12.51 32.66 16.82
CA GLN A 14 13.33 32.80 18.02
C GLN A 14 14.31 31.62 18.14
N LEU A 15 13.91 30.41 17.74
CA LEU A 15 14.81 29.25 17.70
C LEU A 15 15.86 29.37 16.59
N LEU A 16 15.47 29.90 15.42
CA LEU A 16 16.36 30.03 14.27
C LEU A 16 17.44 31.10 14.44
N ASN A 17 17.19 32.12 15.26
CA ASN A 17 18.10 33.22 15.53
C ASN A 17 18.99 32.96 16.77
N GLN A 18 18.86 31.81 17.42
CA GLN A 18 19.72 31.42 18.54
C GLN A 18 21.14 31.17 18.02
N LYS A 19 22.14 31.65 18.77
CA LYS A 19 23.54 31.40 18.42
C LYS A 19 23.83 29.91 18.61
N ILE A 20 24.51 29.35 17.61
CA ILE A 20 25.07 27.98 17.56
C ILE A 20 25.92 27.66 18.81
N GLU A 21 26.45 28.68 19.49
CA GLU A 21 27.34 28.56 20.66
C GLU A 21 26.64 28.26 21.99
N ASP A 22 25.30 28.28 22.07
CA ASP A 22 24.61 27.91 23.30
C ASP A 22 24.70 26.39 23.52
N LYS A 23 25.25 25.97 24.67
CA LYS A 23 25.43 24.54 25.05
C LYS A 23 24.13 23.74 24.93
N LYS A 24 22.98 24.41 25.07
CA LYS A 24 21.65 23.85 24.87
C LYS A 24 21.38 23.33 23.45
N PHE A 25 22.17 23.72 22.45
CA PHE A 25 22.09 23.26 21.05
C PHE A 25 23.31 22.46 20.61
N GLU A 26 24.27 22.20 21.48
CA GLU A 26 25.54 21.52 21.17
C GLU A 26 25.32 20.21 20.40
N THR A 27 24.32 19.42 20.82
CA THR A 27 23.93 18.19 20.12
C THR A 27 23.51 18.44 18.67
N LEU A 28 22.66 19.45 18.43
CA LEU A 28 22.14 19.79 17.11
C LEU A 28 23.24 20.37 16.21
N VAL A 29 24.13 21.17 16.79
CA VAL A 29 25.25 21.84 16.11
C VAL A 29 26.33 20.85 15.69
N ASN A 30 26.50 19.78 16.45
CA ASN A 30 27.42 18.69 16.13
C ASN A 30 26.76 17.59 15.25
N ASN A 31 25.65 17.88 14.56
CA ASN A 31 24.90 16.93 13.72
C ASN A 31 24.43 15.67 14.45
N LYS A 32 24.21 15.75 15.76
CA LYS A 32 23.70 14.63 16.57
C LYS A 32 22.21 14.80 16.83
N LEU A 33 21.49 13.70 16.93
CA LEU A 33 20.08 13.67 17.32
C LEU A 33 19.99 13.48 18.84
N ASP A 34 19.43 14.46 19.54
CA ASP A 34 19.09 14.34 20.96
C ASP A 34 17.85 13.47 21.15
N PHE A 35 18.05 12.25 21.64
CA PHE A 35 16.97 11.28 21.81
C PHE A 35 16.04 11.67 22.98
N SER A 36 16.56 12.32 24.02
CA SER A 36 15.72 12.85 25.10
C SER A 36 14.76 13.91 24.57
N LEU A 37 15.27 14.82 23.76
CA LEU A 37 14.46 15.86 23.12
C LEU A 37 13.43 15.28 22.15
N LEU A 38 13.81 14.23 21.40
CA LEU A 38 12.92 13.54 20.47
C LEU A 38 11.76 12.88 21.22
N ILE A 39 12.04 12.07 22.24
CA ILE A 39 11.01 11.38 23.04
C ILE A 39 10.13 12.41 23.76
N ASN A 40 10.72 13.36 24.48
CA ASN A 40 9.96 14.39 25.19
C ASN A 40 9.10 15.24 24.23
N GLY A 41 9.62 15.54 23.04
CA GLY A 41 8.89 16.26 22.01
C GLY A 41 7.71 15.46 21.46
N LEU A 42 7.91 14.20 21.12
CA LEU A 42 6.86 13.31 20.61
C LEU A 42 5.78 13.08 21.67
N THR A 43 6.15 12.86 22.93
CA THR A 43 5.22 12.78 24.06
C THR A 43 4.31 14.00 24.09
N LYS A 44 4.88 15.22 24.12
CA LYS A 44 4.10 16.47 24.11
C LYS A 44 3.20 16.57 22.88
N VAL A 45 3.68 16.26 21.68
CA VAL A 45 2.87 16.31 20.45
C VAL A 45 1.61 15.46 20.57
N LEU A 46 1.76 14.25 21.10
CA LEU A 46 0.66 13.29 21.25
C LEU A 46 -0.26 13.63 22.44
N GLU A 47 0.21 14.37 23.45
CA GLU A 47 -0.61 14.77 24.59
C GLU A 47 -1.71 15.77 24.23
N SER A 48 -1.42 16.77 23.38
CA SER A 48 -2.39 17.83 23.11
C SER A 48 -2.28 18.51 21.75
N GLN A 49 -3.42 19.07 21.34
CA GLN A 49 -3.54 19.87 20.12
C GLN A 49 -2.63 21.10 20.16
N LYS A 50 -2.34 21.67 21.33
CA LYS A 50 -1.42 22.80 21.50
C LYS A 50 -0.03 22.46 20.97
N TYR A 51 0.55 21.35 21.41
CA TYR A 51 1.91 20.94 21.02
C TYR A 51 1.98 20.43 19.58
N THR A 52 0.93 19.74 19.12
CA THR A 52 0.76 19.43 17.70
C THR A 52 0.79 20.72 16.87
N THR A 53 0.02 21.74 17.28
CA THR A 53 -0.01 23.03 16.58
C THR A 53 1.36 23.70 16.61
N ARG A 54 2.10 23.65 17.72
CA ARG A 54 3.48 24.15 17.80
C ARG A 54 4.43 23.42 16.86
N LEU A 55 4.32 22.09 16.75
CA LEU A 55 5.14 21.32 15.80
C LEU A 55 4.86 21.76 14.36
N LEU A 56 3.59 21.84 13.98
CA LEU A 56 3.17 22.26 12.64
C LEU A 56 3.61 23.71 12.37
N ASP A 57 3.40 24.60 13.33
CA ASP A 57 3.86 25.99 13.26
C ASP A 57 5.38 26.05 13.04
N PHE A 58 6.18 25.21 13.70
CA PHE A 58 7.61 25.17 13.44
C PHE A 58 7.97 24.64 12.05
N LEU A 59 7.38 23.50 11.64
CA LEU A 59 7.66 22.89 10.34
C LEU A 59 7.33 23.83 9.19
N PHE A 60 6.28 24.63 9.36
CA PHE A 60 5.73 25.44 8.28
C PHE A 60 6.11 26.95 8.40
N LYS A 61 6.19 27.58 9.61
CA LYS A 61 6.47 29.04 9.79
C LYS A 61 7.94 29.45 9.74
N ARG A 62 8.92 28.54 9.61
CA ARG A 62 10.36 28.89 9.69
C ARG A 62 10.74 30.02 8.70
N ALA A 63 11.29 31.13 9.21
CA ALA A 63 11.63 32.34 8.46
C ALA A 63 12.68 32.19 7.34
N ASP A 64 13.38 31.05 7.22
CA ASP A 64 14.35 30.85 6.14
C ASP A 64 13.98 29.65 5.26
N LYS A 65 13.27 29.97 4.18
CA LYS A 65 12.74 29.02 3.20
C LYS A 65 13.83 28.27 2.42
N SER A 66 15.08 28.76 2.43
CA SER A 66 16.22 28.18 1.69
C SER A 66 16.94 27.04 2.44
N LYS A 67 16.63 26.84 3.73
CA LYS A 67 17.32 25.89 4.62
C LYS A 67 16.58 24.56 4.83
N ILE A 68 15.41 24.39 4.24
CA ILE A 68 14.55 23.19 4.42
C ILE A 68 14.21 22.53 3.09
N TYR A 69 14.13 23.32 2.02
CA TYR A 69 13.81 22.85 0.68
C TYR A 69 15.05 22.88 -0.19
N PHE A 70 15.27 21.84 -0.99
CA PHE A 70 16.33 21.85 -1.98
C PHE A 70 16.04 22.93 -3.02
N ASP A 71 16.98 23.83 -3.23
CA ASP A 71 17.04 24.70 -4.40
C ASP A 71 17.28 23.82 -5.64
N HIS A 72 16.63 24.10 -6.77
CA HIS A 72 16.90 23.48 -8.07
C HIS A 72 18.38 23.46 -8.48
N HIS A 73 19.20 24.38 -7.97
CA HIS A 73 20.66 24.40 -8.17
C HIS A 73 21.45 23.49 -7.21
N LYS A 74 20.79 22.86 -6.23
CA LYS A 74 21.37 21.97 -5.21
C LYS A 74 20.63 20.63 -5.14
N ILE A 75 20.08 20.18 -6.25
CA ILE A 75 19.49 18.84 -6.36
C ILE A 75 20.66 17.83 -6.31
N PRO A 76 20.72 16.91 -5.33
CA PRO A 76 21.72 15.85 -5.35
C PRO A 76 21.49 14.98 -6.59
N GLU A 77 22.52 14.82 -7.43
CA GLU A 77 22.43 14.04 -8.68
C GLU A 77 22.16 12.54 -8.45
N ASN A 78 22.29 12.06 -7.20
CA ASN A 78 22.14 10.65 -6.85
C ASN A 78 20.73 10.31 -6.36
N VAL A 79 20.22 9.17 -6.84
CA VAL A 79 18.99 8.51 -6.36
C VAL A 79 19.12 8.26 -4.85
N GLY A 80 18.21 8.86 -4.08
CA GLY A 80 18.28 8.93 -2.62
C GLY A 80 18.36 10.39 -2.19
N THR A 81 17.25 11.10 -2.31
CA THR A 81 17.16 12.55 -2.04
C THR A 81 17.29 12.89 -0.55
N SER A 82 17.57 11.88 0.30
CA SER A 82 17.58 11.94 1.77
C SER A 82 16.23 12.40 2.36
N SER A 83 15.18 12.41 1.55
CA SER A 83 13.81 12.78 1.91
C SER A 83 12.90 11.58 1.67
N LEU A 84 12.44 10.97 2.76
CA LEU A 84 11.56 9.80 2.74
C LEU A 84 10.33 10.01 1.83
N ILE A 85 9.76 11.22 1.82
CA ILE A 85 8.59 11.55 0.98
C ILE A 85 8.95 11.51 -0.50
N LEU A 86 10.10 12.07 -0.88
CA LEU A 86 10.56 12.10 -2.26
C LEU A 86 11.02 10.72 -2.73
N ASP A 87 11.68 9.95 -1.86
CA ASP A 87 12.08 8.58 -2.15
C ASP A 87 10.86 7.65 -2.32
N LEU A 88 9.79 7.86 -1.54
CA LEU A 88 8.49 7.20 -1.74
C LEU A 88 7.84 7.60 -3.08
N ILE A 89 7.81 8.90 -3.41
CA ILE A 89 7.28 9.39 -4.70
C ILE A 89 8.06 8.76 -5.86
N ASN A 90 9.39 8.75 -5.78
CA ASN A 90 10.28 8.14 -6.78
C ASN A 90 10.04 6.63 -6.90
N PHE A 91 9.86 5.93 -5.77
CA PHE A 91 9.55 4.49 -5.75
C PHE A 91 8.22 4.18 -6.43
N VAL A 92 7.16 4.93 -6.11
CA VAL A 92 5.83 4.75 -6.73
C VAL A 92 5.88 5.04 -8.23
N GLN A 93 6.54 6.13 -8.64
CA GLN A 93 6.73 6.47 -10.05
C GLN A 93 7.50 5.37 -10.79
N LYS A 94 8.63 4.89 -10.24
CA LYS A 94 9.42 3.79 -10.83
C LYS A 94 8.60 2.50 -10.95
N THR A 95 7.75 2.22 -9.96
CA THR A 95 6.88 1.04 -9.96
C THR A 95 5.84 1.12 -11.08
N ILE A 96 5.15 2.26 -11.23
CA ILE A 96 4.17 2.47 -12.31
C ILE A 96 4.82 2.36 -13.69
N LEU A 97 5.98 3.00 -13.88
CA LEU A 97 6.73 2.94 -15.15
C LEU A 97 7.19 1.51 -15.47
N LYS A 98 7.64 0.74 -14.47
CA LYS A 98 8.01 -0.67 -14.64
C LYS A 98 6.81 -1.53 -15.05
N THR A 99 5.66 -1.34 -14.42
CA THR A 99 4.43 -2.07 -14.78
C THR A 99 3.99 -1.75 -16.20
N ASN A 100 4.07 -0.48 -16.61
CA ASN A 100 3.74 -0.10 -17.99
C ASN A 100 4.69 -0.72 -19.02
N LYS A 101 6.00 -0.81 -18.70
CA LYS A 101 6.96 -1.53 -19.53
C LYS A 101 6.58 -3.02 -19.66
N LEU A 102 6.22 -3.69 -18.57
CA LEU A 102 5.79 -5.09 -18.62
C LEU A 102 4.54 -5.29 -19.49
N ILE A 103 3.57 -4.39 -19.41
CA ILE A 103 2.36 -4.43 -20.26
C ILE A 103 2.76 -4.29 -21.74
N LYS A 104 3.62 -3.32 -22.05
CA LYS A 104 4.12 -3.10 -23.41
C LYS A 104 4.87 -4.33 -23.95
N ASP A 105 5.85 -4.84 -23.19
CA ASP A 105 6.64 -6.02 -23.57
C ASP A 105 5.74 -7.25 -23.77
N THR A 106 4.70 -7.41 -22.95
CA THR A 106 3.71 -8.49 -23.08
C THR A 106 2.87 -8.35 -24.35
N ILE A 107 2.41 -7.14 -24.67
CA ILE A 107 1.65 -6.89 -25.91
C ILE A 107 2.52 -7.14 -27.14
N GLU A 108 3.76 -6.63 -27.15
CA GLU A 108 4.70 -6.86 -28.24
C GLU A 108 5.01 -8.35 -28.43
N GLY A 109 5.18 -9.10 -27.33
CA GLY A 109 5.34 -10.56 -27.38
C GLY A 109 4.10 -11.30 -27.90
N LEU A 110 2.89 -10.83 -27.56
CA LEU A 110 1.64 -11.38 -28.08
C LEU A 110 1.46 -11.06 -29.58
N GLU A 111 1.81 -9.85 -30.01
CA GLU A 111 1.79 -9.45 -31.43
C GLU A 111 2.72 -10.33 -32.27
N ASP A 112 3.97 -10.52 -31.83
CA ASP A 112 4.94 -11.39 -32.48
C ASP A 112 4.46 -12.85 -32.51
N TYR A 113 3.87 -13.35 -31.41
CA TYR A 113 3.29 -14.69 -31.39
C TYR A 113 2.12 -14.83 -32.38
N ILE A 114 1.22 -13.84 -32.43
CA ILE A 114 0.08 -13.84 -33.36
C ILE A 114 0.57 -13.78 -34.80
N GLU A 115 1.55 -12.94 -35.12
CA GLU A 115 2.14 -12.84 -36.45
C GLU A 115 2.74 -14.19 -36.89
N LYS A 116 3.55 -14.81 -36.04
CA LYS A 116 4.19 -16.11 -36.31
C LYS A 116 3.21 -17.29 -36.39
N ASN A 117 2.10 -17.24 -35.66
CA ASN A 117 1.15 -18.36 -35.53
C ASN A 117 -0.23 -18.06 -36.16
N MET A 118 -0.35 -16.99 -36.95
CA MET A 118 -1.63 -16.45 -37.43
C MET A 118 -2.48 -17.52 -38.12
N TYR A 119 -1.85 -18.38 -38.91
CA TYR A 119 -2.53 -19.46 -39.64
C TYR A 119 -3.15 -20.52 -38.73
N GLN A 120 -2.42 -20.94 -37.70
CA GLN A 120 -2.89 -21.94 -36.74
C GLN A 120 -3.98 -21.35 -35.84
N LEU A 121 -3.81 -20.10 -35.40
CA LEU A 121 -4.79 -19.38 -34.59
C LEU A 121 -6.10 -19.17 -35.34
N ARG A 122 -6.05 -18.74 -36.60
CA ARG A 122 -7.24 -18.60 -37.45
C ARG A 122 -7.97 -19.92 -37.61
N ASN A 123 -7.25 -21.01 -37.88
CA ASN A 123 -7.87 -22.34 -38.01
C ASN A 123 -8.55 -22.75 -36.71
N LYS A 124 -7.91 -22.55 -35.55
CA LYS A 124 -8.54 -22.80 -34.25
C LYS A 124 -9.79 -21.95 -34.04
N ILE A 125 -9.74 -20.64 -34.29
CA ILE A 125 -10.89 -19.75 -34.14
C ILE A 125 -12.03 -20.17 -35.07
N ARG A 126 -11.73 -20.44 -36.35
CA ARG A 126 -12.68 -20.95 -37.33
C ARG A 126 -13.32 -22.25 -36.85
N ASP A 127 -12.52 -23.22 -36.44
CA ASP A 127 -13.00 -24.54 -36.04
C ASP A 127 -13.83 -24.46 -34.76
N THR A 128 -13.46 -23.60 -33.81
CA THR A 128 -14.26 -23.31 -32.62
C THR A 128 -15.61 -22.70 -32.98
N ILE A 129 -15.63 -21.66 -33.84
CA ILE A 129 -16.87 -21.02 -34.29
C ILE A 129 -17.73 -22.01 -35.08
N MET A 130 -17.13 -22.79 -36.00
CA MET A 130 -17.84 -23.82 -36.76
C MET A 130 -18.41 -24.92 -35.85
N ASN A 131 -17.66 -25.38 -34.86
CA ASN A 131 -18.13 -26.41 -33.92
C ASN A 131 -19.27 -25.86 -33.05
N PHE A 132 -19.14 -24.61 -32.59
CA PHE A 132 -20.21 -23.93 -31.87
C PHE A 132 -21.46 -23.76 -32.74
N LEU A 133 -21.32 -23.34 -34.01
CA LEU A 133 -22.43 -23.19 -34.93
C LEU A 133 -23.03 -24.54 -35.36
N LYS A 134 -22.24 -25.59 -35.54
CA LYS A 134 -22.77 -26.93 -35.84
C LYS A 134 -23.55 -27.49 -34.65
N LYS A 135 -23.00 -27.42 -33.45
CA LYS A 135 -23.66 -27.88 -32.20
C LYS A 135 -24.92 -27.05 -31.92
N ASN A 136 -24.76 -25.73 -32.05
CA ASN A 136 -25.76 -24.68 -31.99
C ASN A 136 -26.92 -24.92 -32.93
N VAL A 137 -26.62 -24.84 -34.22
CA VAL A 137 -27.55 -24.46 -35.27
C VAL A 137 -28.02 -25.65 -36.13
N ASN A 138 -27.23 -26.72 -36.26
CA ASN A 138 -27.74 -27.98 -36.85
C ASN A 138 -28.79 -28.66 -35.96
N SER A 139 -28.89 -28.27 -34.69
CA SER A 139 -29.97 -28.70 -33.79
C SER A 139 -31.33 -28.04 -34.11
N PHE A 140 -31.38 -27.11 -35.07
CA PHE A 140 -32.54 -26.26 -35.34
C PHE A 140 -33.37 -26.69 -36.57
N SER A 141 -32.76 -27.25 -37.61
CA SER A 141 -33.45 -27.79 -38.80
C SER A 141 -32.50 -28.57 -39.71
N HIS A 142 -32.97 -29.68 -40.28
CA HIS A 142 -32.24 -30.47 -41.29
C HIS A 142 -32.13 -29.75 -42.65
N SER A 143 -32.82 -28.62 -42.83
CA SER A 143 -32.90 -27.87 -44.10
C SER A 143 -32.01 -26.62 -44.14
N VAL A 144 -31.38 -26.26 -43.02
CA VAL A 144 -30.50 -25.10 -42.89
C VAL A 144 -29.04 -25.58 -42.92
N ASP A 145 -28.29 -25.11 -43.89
CA ASP A 145 -26.89 -25.40 -44.09
C ASP A 145 -26.01 -24.22 -43.64
N PHE A 146 -24.79 -24.55 -43.18
CA PHE A 146 -23.77 -23.57 -42.81
C PHE A 146 -22.69 -23.54 -43.87
N GLY A 147 -22.48 -22.36 -44.43
CA GLY A 147 -21.40 -22.07 -45.37
C GLY A 147 -20.26 -21.37 -44.67
N TYR A 148 -19.07 -21.93 -44.81
CA TYR A 148 -17.86 -21.15 -44.73
C TYR A 148 -17.40 -20.89 -46.16
N ILE A 149 -17.19 -19.62 -46.54
CA ILE A 149 -16.48 -19.31 -47.78
C ILE A 149 -15.00 -19.19 -47.41
N PRO A 150 -14.14 -20.17 -47.78
CA PRO A 150 -12.70 -19.96 -47.75
C PRO A 150 -12.35 -18.97 -48.86
N ASN A 151 -12.42 -17.67 -48.56
CA ASN A 151 -11.85 -16.70 -49.49
C ASN A 151 -10.33 -16.80 -49.37
N LYS A 152 -9.68 -17.30 -50.43
CA LYS A 152 -8.21 -17.43 -50.51
C LYS A 152 -7.49 -16.07 -50.49
N GLU A 153 -8.22 -14.97 -50.67
CA GLU A 153 -7.64 -13.63 -50.88
C GLU A 153 -7.80 -12.64 -49.71
N GLU A 154 -8.50 -12.97 -48.62
CA GLU A 154 -8.56 -12.10 -47.42
C GLU A 154 -8.33 -12.89 -46.12
N TYR A 155 -7.05 -13.14 -45.82
CA TYR A 155 -6.58 -13.89 -44.64
C TYR A 155 -6.99 -13.29 -43.28
N ASN A 156 -7.24 -11.99 -43.25
CA ASN A 156 -7.62 -11.21 -42.07
C ASN A 156 -9.11 -11.34 -41.70
N ARG A 157 -9.92 -11.87 -42.62
CA ARG A 157 -11.38 -11.91 -42.51
C ARG A 157 -11.91 -13.34 -42.31
N LEU A 158 -12.91 -13.46 -41.46
CA LEU A 158 -13.75 -14.63 -41.28
C LEU A 158 -15.14 -14.31 -41.83
N THR A 159 -15.56 -15.00 -42.88
CA THR A 159 -16.92 -14.90 -43.44
C THR A 159 -17.72 -16.14 -43.04
N VAL A 160 -18.81 -15.92 -42.32
CA VAL A 160 -19.76 -16.95 -41.86
C VAL A 160 -21.08 -16.72 -42.57
N GLN A 161 -21.59 -17.75 -43.24
CA GLN A 161 -22.86 -17.69 -43.94
C GLN A 161 -23.83 -18.76 -43.45
N ILE A 162 -25.10 -18.39 -43.34
CA ILE A 162 -26.20 -19.31 -43.05
C ILE A 162 -27.13 -19.30 -44.27
N PHE A 163 -27.39 -20.46 -44.86
CA PHE A 163 -28.20 -20.58 -46.06
C PHE A 163 -29.09 -21.84 -46.04
N THR A 164 -30.11 -21.90 -46.89
CA THR A 164 -30.86 -23.14 -47.18
C THR A 164 -30.67 -23.51 -48.65
N ARG A 165 -30.76 -24.80 -48.97
CA ARG A 165 -30.77 -25.28 -50.37
C ARG A 165 -32.21 -25.42 -50.85
N ALA A 166 -32.59 -24.70 -51.90
CA ALA A 166 -33.88 -24.85 -52.57
C ALA A 166 -33.67 -25.17 -54.05
N PHE A 167 -34.09 -26.38 -54.47
CA PHE A 167 -34.11 -27.00 -55.81
C PHE A 167 -32.88 -26.75 -56.75
N PHE A 168 -32.49 -25.51 -57.05
CA PHE A 168 -31.31 -25.14 -57.85
C PHE A 168 -30.50 -23.93 -57.32
N THR A 169 -30.88 -23.29 -56.21
CA THR A 169 -30.20 -22.08 -55.69
C THR A 169 -29.99 -22.13 -54.18
N LYS A 170 -28.92 -21.49 -53.70
CA LYS A 170 -28.69 -21.23 -52.26
C LYS A 170 -29.38 -19.92 -51.87
N LEU A 171 -30.25 -19.96 -50.88
CA LEU A 171 -30.85 -18.77 -50.29
C LEU A 171 -30.03 -18.38 -49.05
N TYR A 172 -29.29 -17.28 -49.13
CA TYR A 172 -28.45 -16.77 -48.05
C TYR A 172 -29.26 -15.88 -47.12
N TYR A 173 -29.24 -16.19 -45.82
CA TYR A 173 -30.02 -15.49 -44.81
C TYR A 173 -29.18 -14.67 -43.84
N VAL A 174 -27.94 -15.10 -43.62
CA VAL A 174 -26.96 -14.39 -42.80
C VAL A 174 -25.65 -14.35 -43.56
N ASP A 175 -25.07 -13.16 -43.70
CA ASP A 175 -23.69 -12.96 -44.14
C ASP A 175 -22.96 -12.15 -43.06
N ALA A 176 -22.13 -12.83 -42.28
CA ALA A 176 -21.34 -12.23 -41.21
C ALA A 176 -19.88 -12.17 -41.62
N ASN A 177 -19.33 -10.96 -41.71
CA ASN A 177 -17.94 -10.69 -41.98
C ASN A 177 -17.28 -10.14 -40.71
N ILE A 178 -16.28 -10.86 -40.20
CA ILE A 178 -15.54 -10.52 -38.98
C ILE A 178 -14.06 -10.41 -39.33
N TYR A 179 -13.48 -9.22 -39.23
CA TYR A 179 -12.04 -9.03 -39.39
C TYR A 179 -11.37 -9.23 -38.04
N ILE A 180 -10.62 -10.32 -37.91
CA ILE A 180 -9.98 -10.74 -36.66
C ILE A 180 -8.58 -10.14 -36.57
N PHE A 181 -7.83 -10.20 -37.67
CA PHE A 181 -6.42 -9.79 -37.76
C PHE A 181 -6.23 -8.65 -38.78
N GLY A 182 -5.00 -8.15 -38.92
CA GLY A 182 -4.67 -7.04 -39.80
C GLY A 182 -5.00 -5.68 -39.19
N LYS A 183 -4.66 -4.60 -39.90
CA LYS A 183 -4.73 -3.21 -39.38
C LYS A 183 -6.13 -2.80 -38.90
N ASP A 184 -7.17 -3.25 -39.59
CA ASP A 184 -8.57 -2.95 -39.26
C ASP A 184 -9.24 -4.07 -38.42
N GLY A 185 -8.46 -5.07 -37.96
CA GLY A 185 -8.95 -6.24 -37.23
C GLY A 185 -9.13 -6.02 -35.73
N LEU A 186 -10.01 -6.83 -35.12
CA LEU A 186 -10.36 -6.76 -33.70
C LEU A 186 -9.15 -6.86 -32.77
N ILE A 187 -8.24 -7.80 -33.02
CA ILE A 187 -7.08 -8.04 -32.14
C ILE A 187 -6.13 -6.85 -32.12
N THR A 188 -5.82 -6.29 -33.31
CA THR A 188 -4.96 -5.11 -33.45
C THR A 188 -5.56 -3.91 -32.71
N LYS A 189 -6.86 -3.64 -32.88
CA LYS A 189 -7.54 -2.53 -32.20
C LYS A 189 -7.58 -2.70 -30.68
N ILE A 190 -7.70 -3.93 -30.17
CA ILE A 190 -7.59 -4.23 -28.73
C ILE A 190 -6.16 -3.95 -28.23
N PHE A 191 -5.13 -4.35 -28.98
CA PHE A 191 -3.75 -4.07 -28.61
C PHE A 191 -3.41 -2.59 -28.65
N ASP A 192 -3.87 -1.86 -29.66
CA ASP A 192 -3.76 -0.40 -29.74
C ASP A 192 -4.40 0.26 -28.52
N LEU A 193 -5.58 -0.20 -28.10
CA LEU A 193 -6.24 0.27 -26.89
C LEU A 193 -5.38 0.03 -25.64
N PHE A 194 -4.87 -1.18 -25.43
CA PHE A 194 -4.02 -1.48 -24.27
C PHE A 194 -2.71 -0.70 -24.25
N LYS A 195 -2.06 -0.53 -25.42
CA LYS A 195 -0.88 0.33 -25.57
C LYS A 195 -1.21 1.77 -25.18
N GLN A 196 -2.34 2.28 -25.66
CA GLN A 196 -2.76 3.64 -25.35
C GLN A 196 -3.12 3.82 -23.87
N ILE A 197 -3.73 2.83 -23.21
CA ILE A 197 -3.93 2.84 -21.75
C ILE A 197 -2.58 3.01 -21.03
N GLY A 198 -1.56 2.24 -21.42
CA GLY A 198 -0.21 2.35 -20.87
C GLY A 198 0.42 3.74 -21.09
N ASN A 199 0.24 4.32 -22.27
CA ASN A 199 0.71 5.67 -22.59
C ASN A 199 0.01 6.73 -21.73
N SER A 200 -1.32 6.71 -21.65
CA SER A 200 -2.11 7.65 -20.84
C SER A 200 -1.74 7.58 -19.36
N ILE A 201 -1.54 6.37 -18.81
CA ILE A 201 -1.09 6.17 -17.41
C ILE A 201 0.33 6.72 -17.23
N SER A 202 1.25 6.42 -18.15
CA SER A 202 2.64 6.90 -18.07
C SER A 202 2.72 8.42 -18.10
N ALA A 203 2.02 9.05 -19.04
CA ALA A 203 1.98 10.51 -19.18
C ALA A 203 1.40 11.16 -17.92
N THR A 204 0.21 10.70 -17.49
CA THR A 204 -0.48 11.25 -16.31
C THR A 204 0.33 11.07 -15.03
N SER A 205 0.89 9.88 -14.81
CA SER A 205 1.70 9.59 -13.62
C SER A 205 3.00 10.39 -13.61
N SER A 206 3.75 10.41 -14.70
CA SER A 206 5.01 11.15 -14.80
C SER A 206 4.79 12.64 -14.54
N ASN A 207 3.80 13.24 -15.19
CA ASN A 207 3.48 14.66 -15.01
C ASN A 207 2.97 14.98 -13.60
N THR A 208 2.16 14.10 -12.99
CA THR A 208 1.68 14.27 -11.61
C THR A 208 2.81 14.14 -10.59
N PHE A 209 3.68 13.13 -10.72
CA PHE A 209 4.80 12.96 -9.80
C PHE A 209 5.86 14.03 -9.97
N ASN A 210 6.15 14.45 -11.20
CA ASN A 210 7.04 15.58 -11.45
C ASN A 210 6.46 16.86 -10.87
N TYR A 211 5.16 17.12 -11.03
CA TYR A 211 4.49 18.24 -10.38
C TYR A 211 4.61 18.20 -8.84
N LEU A 212 4.32 17.05 -8.22
CA LEU A 212 4.46 16.89 -6.77
C LEU A 212 5.89 17.16 -6.32
N LYS A 213 6.88 16.67 -7.06
CA LYS A 213 8.29 16.97 -6.81
C LYS A 213 8.55 18.47 -6.95
N TYR A 214 8.08 19.13 -8.00
CA TYR A 214 8.25 20.57 -8.18
C TYR A 214 7.63 21.40 -7.06
N VAL A 215 6.42 21.04 -6.59
CA VAL A 215 5.78 21.67 -5.42
C VAL A 215 6.65 21.49 -4.17
N LEU A 216 7.26 20.32 -3.99
CA LEU A 216 8.17 20.04 -2.89
C LEU A 216 9.56 20.70 -3.04
N TYR A 217 10.02 20.96 -4.27
CA TYR A 217 11.31 21.59 -4.59
C TYR A 217 11.24 23.11 -4.81
N ARG A 218 10.03 23.69 -4.79
CA ARG A 218 9.79 25.14 -4.91
C ARG A 218 10.43 25.75 -6.17
N ASP A 219 10.23 25.08 -7.30
CA ASP A 219 10.66 25.61 -8.59
C ASP A 219 9.86 26.87 -8.96
N SER A 220 10.52 27.81 -9.62
CA SER A 220 10.04 29.18 -9.85
C SER A 220 8.87 29.26 -10.84
N SER A 221 8.57 28.19 -11.59
CA SER A 221 7.38 28.04 -12.42
C SER A 221 7.22 26.59 -12.87
N PRO A 222 6.52 25.72 -12.13
CA PRO A 222 6.15 24.41 -12.65
C PRO A 222 5.13 24.59 -13.78
N VAL A 223 5.60 24.64 -15.03
CA VAL A 223 4.74 24.46 -16.19
C VAL A 223 4.41 22.99 -16.25
N ILE A 224 3.21 22.62 -15.82
CA ILE A 224 2.72 21.27 -15.95
C ILE A 224 2.03 21.17 -17.30
N ASP A 225 2.50 20.27 -18.15
CA ASP A 225 1.86 19.99 -19.42
C ASP A 225 0.63 19.08 -19.22
N PHE A 226 -0.41 19.63 -18.59
CA PHE A 226 -1.68 18.92 -18.42
C PHE A 226 -2.41 18.76 -19.74
N LYS A 227 -2.23 19.71 -20.67
CA LYS A 227 -2.72 19.59 -22.03
C LYS A 227 -2.29 18.25 -22.65
N GLY A 228 -1.00 17.89 -22.55
CA GLY A 228 -0.49 16.60 -22.99
C GLY A 228 -1.20 15.39 -22.34
N ASN A 229 -1.50 15.44 -21.03
CA ASN A 229 -2.24 14.36 -20.37
C ASN A 229 -3.66 14.19 -20.92
N PHE A 230 -4.39 15.29 -21.11
CA PHE A 230 -5.75 15.24 -21.62
C PHE A 230 -5.79 14.92 -23.12
N GLU A 231 -4.76 15.27 -23.89
CA GLU A 231 -4.56 14.79 -25.26
C GLU A 231 -4.37 13.26 -25.29
N GLU A 232 -3.58 12.69 -24.39
CA GLU A 232 -3.42 11.23 -24.29
C GLU A 232 -4.69 10.50 -23.82
N ILE A 233 -5.48 11.10 -22.93
CA ILE A 233 -6.81 10.57 -22.55
C ILE A 233 -7.77 10.67 -23.74
N THR A 234 -7.69 11.75 -24.51
CA THR A 234 -8.53 11.95 -25.70
C THR A 234 -8.21 10.91 -26.78
N LYS A 235 -6.92 10.64 -27.04
CA LYS A 235 -6.48 9.54 -27.92
C LYS A 235 -6.99 8.18 -27.43
N LEU A 236 -7.03 7.94 -26.13
CA LEU A 236 -7.59 6.71 -25.55
C LEU A 236 -9.09 6.57 -25.85
N ILE A 237 -9.85 7.64 -25.64
CA ILE A 237 -11.30 7.67 -25.95
C ILE A 237 -11.52 7.46 -27.45
N ASP A 238 -10.69 8.07 -28.30
CA ASP A 238 -10.79 7.95 -29.75
C ASP A 238 -10.48 6.53 -30.24
N ILE A 239 -9.38 5.91 -29.78
CA ILE A 239 -9.06 4.50 -30.10
C ILE A 239 -10.15 3.56 -29.60
N GLY A 240 -10.69 3.81 -28.40
CA GLY A 240 -11.86 3.10 -27.89
C GLY A 240 -13.08 3.28 -28.80
N ASN A 241 -13.38 4.51 -29.23
CA ASN A 241 -14.47 4.78 -30.15
C ASN A 241 -14.28 4.07 -31.49
N GLU A 242 -13.07 4.09 -32.06
CA GLU A 242 -12.73 3.37 -33.29
C GLU A 242 -12.94 1.87 -33.13
N LEU A 243 -12.50 1.27 -32.02
CA LEU A 243 -12.71 -0.16 -31.75
C LEU A 243 -14.21 -0.52 -31.78
N PHE A 244 -15.05 0.31 -31.18
CA PHE A 244 -16.48 0.00 -31.07
C PHE A 244 -17.30 0.38 -32.32
N SER A 245 -16.94 1.46 -33.00
CA SER A 245 -17.65 2.00 -34.17
C SER A 245 -17.18 1.42 -35.51
N ASN A 246 -16.02 0.75 -35.57
CA ASN A 246 -15.46 0.22 -36.81
C ASN A 246 -16.40 -0.81 -37.47
N GLN A 247 -17.08 -0.35 -38.52
CA GLN A 247 -18.04 -1.13 -39.28
C GLN A 247 -17.39 -2.21 -40.17
N LYS A 248 -16.09 -2.07 -40.49
CA LYS A 248 -15.37 -3.11 -41.25
C LYS A 248 -15.05 -4.30 -40.36
N MET A 249 -14.74 -4.05 -39.08
CA MET A 249 -14.35 -5.09 -38.13
C MET A 249 -15.41 -6.18 -37.95
N LEU A 250 -16.67 -5.77 -37.89
CA LEU A 250 -17.82 -6.66 -37.78
C LEU A 250 -18.95 -6.13 -38.65
N ASN A 251 -19.42 -6.93 -39.59
CA ASN A 251 -20.57 -6.61 -40.42
C ASN A 251 -21.43 -7.86 -40.59
N ILE A 252 -22.59 -7.89 -39.93
CA ILE A 252 -23.56 -8.98 -40.04
C ILE A 252 -24.80 -8.46 -40.76
N ASP A 253 -25.03 -9.01 -41.94
CA ASP A 253 -26.20 -8.72 -42.76
C ASP A 253 -27.22 -9.85 -42.66
N LEU A 254 -28.43 -9.52 -42.21
CA LEU A 254 -29.55 -10.46 -42.07
C LEU A 254 -30.60 -10.17 -43.15
N ARG A 255 -30.89 -11.16 -44.01
CA ARG A 255 -31.80 -11.02 -45.16
C ARG A 255 -32.76 -12.22 -45.26
N ILE A 256 -33.98 -12.00 -45.74
CA ILE A 256 -34.93 -13.10 -46.05
C ILE A 256 -34.82 -13.49 -47.53
N THR A 257 -34.54 -12.53 -48.41
CA THR A 257 -34.30 -12.71 -49.86
C THR A 257 -33.31 -11.66 -50.37
N PHE A 258 -32.92 -11.72 -51.65
CA PHE A 258 -32.11 -10.69 -52.31
C PHE A 258 -32.72 -9.27 -52.26
N LEU A 259 -34.03 -9.17 -51.99
CA LEU A 259 -34.78 -7.90 -51.99
C LEU A 259 -35.02 -7.30 -50.60
N LYS A 260 -34.94 -8.08 -49.51
CA LYS A 260 -35.35 -7.61 -48.17
C LYS A 260 -34.29 -7.87 -47.11
N GLN A 261 -33.60 -6.80 -46.73
CA GLN A 261 -32.72 -6.72 -45.56
C GLN A 261 -33.54 -6.44 -44.30
N ILE A 262 -33.17 -7.06 -43.19
CA ILE A 262 -33.97 -7.09 -41.96
C ILE A 262 -33.25 -6.43 -40.81
N ALA A 263 -31.94 -6.68 -40.72
CA ALA A 263 -31.07 -6.01 -39.78
C ALA A 263 -29.65 -5.99 -40.34
N ASN A 264 -28.93 -4.93 -39.98
CA ASN A 264 -27.54 -4.74 -40.38
C ASN A 264 -26.72 -4.34 -39.15
N ILE A 265 -25.96 -5.29 -38.63
CA ILE A 265 -25.21 -5.12 -37.39
C ILE A 265 -23.77 -4.77 -37.78
N LYS A 266 -23.40 -3.51 -37.59
CA LYS A 266 -22.08 -3.00 -37.94
C LYS A 266 -21.30 -2.56 -36.71
N GLY A 267 -20.09 -3.07 -36.56
CA GLY A 267 -19.23 -2.84 -35.40
C GLY A 267 -19.83 -3.36 -34.09
N ILE A 268 -19.17 -3.06 -32.98
CA ILE A 268 -19.65 -3.43 -31.64
C ILE A 268 -20.84 -2.55 -31.24
N TYR A 269 -20.89 -1.28 -31.67
CA TYR A 269 -22.07 -0.44 -31.45
C TYR A 269 -23.32 -1.03 -32.10
N GLY A 270 -23.22 -1.63 -33.29
CA GLY A 270 -24.34 -2.38 -33.87
C GLY A 270 -24.80 -3.55 -33.00
N VAL A 271 -23.85 -4.26 -32.36
CA VAL A 271 -24.17 -5.34 -31.41
C VAL A 271 -24.89 -4.79 -30.18
N ILE A 272 -24.39 -3.71 -29.59
CA ILE A 272 -25.04 -3.06 -28.43
C ILE A 272 -26.45 -2.55 -28.79
N ASN A 273 -26.67 -2.15 -30.04
CA ASN A 273 -27.96 -1.69 -30.56
C ASN A 273 -28.98 -2.82 -30.86
N LEU A 274 -28.60 -4.10 -30.71
CA LEU A 274 -29.48 -5.25 -30.97
C LEU A 274 -30.86 -5.20 -30.29
N PRO A 275 -31.05 -4.67 -29.06
CA PRO A 275 -32.37 -4.53 -28.47
C PRO A 275 -33.35 -3.72 -29.33
N ASN A 276 -32.86 -2.71 -30.04
CA ASN A 276 -33.69 -1.90 -30.93
C ASN A 276 -34.04 -2.60 -32.25
N GLU A 277 -33.33 -3.69 -32.59
CA GLU A 277 -33.59 -4.56 -33.75
C GLU A 277 -34.40 -5.81 -33.38
N LEU A 278 -34.81 -5.97 -32.11
CA LEU A 278 -35.39 -7.20 -31.58
C LEU A 278 -36.69 -7.61 -32.30
N ASP A 279 -37.55 -6.65 -32.64
CA ASP A 279 -38.81 -6.95 -33.36
C ASP A 279 -38.53 -7.46 -34.79
N SER A 280 -37.60 -6.81 -35.50
CA SER A 280 -37.11 -7.26 -36.80
C SER A 280 -36.51 -8.68 -36.73
N LEU A 281 -35.74 -8.96 -35.68
CA LEU A 281 -35.17 -10.29 -35.41
C LEU A 281 -36.24 -11.34 -35.08
N LYS A 282 -37.27 -10.98 -34.32
CA LYS A 282 -38.41 -11.85 -34.01
C LYS A 282 -39.17 -12.22 -35.27
N ASP A 283 -39.43 -11.24 -36.13
CA ASP A 283 -40.15 -11.47 -37.38
C ASP A 283 -39.31 -12.28 -38.38
N PHE A 284 -37.98 -12.09 -38.39
CA PHE A 284 -37.05 -12.99 -39.06
C PHE A 284 -37.23 -14.44 -38.58
N LEU A 285 -37.10 -14.69 -37.28
CA LEU A 285 -37.23 -16.03 -36.71
C LEU A 285 -38.59 -16.68 -37.03
N LYS A 286 -39.70 -15.93 -36.92
CA LYS A 286 -41.03 -16.44 -37.29
C LYS A 286 -41.12 -16.84 -38.76
N THR A 287 -40.57 -16.02 -39.65
CA THR A 287 -40.55 -16.28 -41.11
C THR A 287 -39.85 -17.61 -41.44
N PHE A 288 -38.86 -18.01 -40.63
CA PHE A 288 -38.14 -19.27 -40.78
C PHE A 288 -38.71 -20.44 -39.96
N GLY A 289 -39.86 -20.28 -39.31
CA GLY A 289 -40.42 -21.31 -38.43
C GLY A 289 -39.60 -21.54 -37.15
N LEU A 290 -38.75 -20.57 -36.76
CA LEU A 290 -37.87 -20.62 -35.59
C LEU A 290 -38.47 -19.89 -34.37
N SER A 291 -39.80 -19.84 -34.27
CA SER A 291 -40.51 -19.12 -33.20
C SER A 291 -40.14 -19.59 -31.78
N SER A 292 -39.73 -20.85 -31.61
CA SER A 292 -39.25 -21.40 -30.34
C SER A 292 -37.96 -20.76 -29.81
N PHE A 293 -37.23 -20.02 -30.65
CA PHE A 293 -35.98 -19.34 -30.30
C PHE A 293 -36.15 -17.88 -29.90
N ILE A 294 -37.33 -17.30 -30.12
CA ILE A 294 -37.63 -15.91 -29.77
C ILE A 294 -37.23 -15.64 -28.32
N LYS A 295 -37.63 -16.52 -27.39
CA LYS A 295 -37.30 -16.38 -25.97
C LYS A 295 -35.79 -16.38 -25.70
N LYS A 296 -35.02 -17.23 -26.39
CA LYS A 296 -33.54 -17.26 -26.23
C LYS A 296 -32.87 -16.00 -26.76
N VAL A 297 -33.40 -15.43 -27.85
CA VAL A 297 -32.92 -14.15 -28.39
C VAL A 297 -33.30 -13.00 -27.47
N GLU A 298 -34.52 -12.98 -26.93
CA GLU A 298 -34.94 -12.01 -25.92
C GLU A 298 -34.03 -12.07 -24.68
N ASP A 299 -33.79 -13.28 -24.14
CA ASP A 299 -32.91 -13.49 -22.99
C ASP A 299 -31.46 -13.08 -23.30
N GLY A 300 -30.97 -13.34 -24.52
CA GLY A 300 -29.62 -13.00 -24.95
C GLY A 300 -29.40 -11.51 -25.22
N VAL A 301 -30.45 -10.77 -25.57
CA VAL A 301 -30.39 -9.34 -25.86
C VAL A 301 -30.67 -8.48 -24.62
N LYS A 302 -31.34 -9.04 -23.61
CA LYS A 302 -31.65 -8.35 -22.34
C LYS A 302 -30.42 -7.67 -21.68
N PRO A 303 -29.23 -8.30 -21.56
CA PRO A 303 -28.07 -7.62 -20.99
C PRO A 303 -27.62 -6.38 -21.80
N LEU A 304 -27.90 -6.36 -23.11
CA LEU A 304 -27.59 -5.21 -23.97
C LEU A 304 -28.60 -4.08 -23.77
N GLN A 305 -29.88 -4.43 -23.54
CA GLN A 305 -30.90 -3.46 -23.15
C GLN A 305 -30.53 -2.79 -21.82
N ASP A 306 -30.06 -3.57 -20.84
CA ASP A 306 -29.59 -3.03 -19.56
C ASP A 306 -28.43 -2.02 -19.76
N ILE A 307 -27.52 -2.24 -20.72
CA ILE A 307 -26.46 -1.29 -21.07
C ILE A 307 -27.06 0.00 -21.65
N LEU A 308 -28.00 -0.09 -22.60
CA LEU A 308 -28.65 1.07 -23.20
C LEU A 308 -29.41 1.89 -22.16
N ASP A 309 -30.11 1.21 -21.25
CA ASP A 309 -30.85 1.84 -20.16
C ASP A 309 -29.89 2.53 -19.20
N LEU A 310 -28.75 1.93 -18.86
CA LEU A 310 -27.71 2.60 -18.06
C LEU A 310 -27.16 3.86 -18.74
N LEU A 311 -26.88 3.81 -20.05
CA LEU A 311 -26.42 4.97 -20.79
C LEU A 311 -27.45 6.12 -20.75
N LYS A 312 -28.74 5.79 -20.85
CA LYS A 312 -29.85 6.74 -20.73
C LYS A 312 -30.06 7.25 -19.30
N GLU A 313 -29.97 6.37 -18.31
CA GLU A 313 -30.07 6.68 -16.88
C GLU A 313 -28.98 7.67 -16.47
N PHE A 314 -27.74 7.49 -16.93
CA PHE A 314 -26.64 8.41 -16.62
C PHE A 314 -26.64 9.68 -17.49
N GLY A 315 -27.33 9.65 -18.64
CA GLY A 315 -27.52 10.80 -19.52
C GLY A 315 -26.49 10.94 -20.64
N PHE A 316 -25.84 9.84 -21.03
CA PHE A 316 -25.02 9.79 -22.25
C PHE A 316 -25.88 9.89 -23.52
N ILE A 317 -27.10 9.36 -23.44
CA ILE A 317 -28.14 9.41 -24.46
C ILE A 317 -29.47 9.80 -23.80
N ASN A 318 -30.40 10.32 -24.60
CA ASN A 318 -31.76 10.64 -24.17
C ASN A 318 -32.77 9.56 -24.58
N ASP A 319 -32.50 8.85 -25.68
CA ASP A 319 -33.35 7.76 -26.18
C ASP A 319 -32.49 6.56 -26.57
N THR A 320 -32.86 5.38 -26.07
CA THR A 320 -32.18 4.12 -26.40
C THR A 320 -32.28 3.82 -27.88
N LYS A 321 -33.38 4.23 -28.56
CA LYS A 321 -33.58 4.02 -30.00
C LYS A 321 -32.63 4.82 -30.88
N GLU A 322 -32.12 5.95 -30.38
CA GLU A 322 -31.16 6.79 -31.09
C GLU A 322 -29.70 6.57 -30.64
N PHE A 323 -29.42 5.47 -29.92
CA PHE A 323 -28.11 5.17 -29.34
C PHE A 323 -26.95 5.39 -30.31
N LEU A 324 -27.00 4.80 -31.52
CA LEU A 324 -25.93 4.88 -32.51
C LEU A 324 -25.54 6.32 -32.86
N LYS A 325 -26.54 7.21 -32.94
CA LYS A 325 -26.34 8.62 -33.28
C LYS A 325 -25.94 9.43 -32.05
N GLN A 326 -26.71 9.33 -30.97
CA GLN A 326 -26.52 10.17 -29.79
C GLN A 326 -25.22 9.86 -29.06
N PHE A 327 -24.84 8.58 -28.97
CA PHE A 327 -23.62 8.19 -28.29
C PHE A 327 -22.35 8.54 -29.09
N ASP A 328 -22.34 8.31 -30.41
CA ASP A 328 -21.24 8.74 -31.28
C ASP A 328 -21.06 10.27 -31.25
N GLU A 329 -22.17 11.03 -31.30
CA GLU A 329 -22.13 12.49 -31.18
C GLU A 329 -21.58 12.93 -29.81
N TYR A 330 -21.97 12.25 -28.73
CA TYR A 330 -21.43 12.48 -27.39
C TYR A 330 -19.91 12.24 -27.34
N VAL A 331 -19.45 11.10 -27.86
CA VAL A 331 -18.02 10.71 -27.86
C VAL A 331 -17.17 11.71 -28.65
N LYS A 332 -17.61 12.12 -29.84
CA LYS A 332 -16.92 13.15 -30.63
C LYS A 332 -16.84 14.48 -29.90
N LYS A 333 -17.93 14.91 -29.27
CA LYS A 333 -17.96 16.16 -28.49
C LYS A 333 -17.01 16.13 -27.30
N ILE A 334 -16.95 15.03 -26.54
CA ILE A 334 -16.05 14.95 -25.38
C ILE A 334 -14.57 14.88 -25.80
N ILE A 335 -14.25 14.21 -26.91
CA ILE A 335 -12.89 14.17 -27.50
C ILE A 335 -12.41 15.59 -27.83
N GLU A 336 -13.25 16.41 -28.47
CA GLU A 336 -12.87 17.80 -28.78
C GLU A 336 -12.84 18.70 -27.55
N TYR A 337 -13.72 18.44 -26.58
CA TYR A 337 -13.92 19.29 -25.42
C TYR A 337 -12.79 19.18 -24.40
N LEU A 338 -12.32 17.96 -24.08
CA LEU A 338 -11.34 17.73 -23.01
C LEU A 338 -10.03 18.52 -23.23
N PRO A 339 -9.32 18.43 -24.37
CA PRO A 339 -8.06 19.16 -24.54
C PRO A 339 -8.24 20.68 -24.47
N LYS A 340 -9.33 21.20 -25.08
CA LYS A 340 -9.65 22.65 -25.07
C LYS A 340 -9.94 23.13 -23.65
N LYS A 341 -10.71 22.36 -22.88
CA LYS A 341 -11.09 22.71 -21.50
C LYS A 341 -9.87 22.84 -20.60
N TYR A 342 -8.88 21.95 -20.72
CA TYR A 342 -7.72 21.92 -19.84
C TYR A 342 -6.51 22.71 -20.35
N GLN A 343 -6.60 23.33 -21.54
CA GLN A 343 -5.55 24.21 -22.05
C GLN A 343 -5.32 25.45 -21.16
N SER A 344 -6.37 25.97 -20.51
CA SER A 344 -6.29 27.11 -19.58
C SER A 344 -5.71 26.74 -18.21
N VAL A 345 -5.46 25.46 -17.94
CA VAL A 345 -5.08 24.92 -16.63
C VAL A 345 -3.57 24.81 -16.43
N ASN A 346 -2.79 24.88 -17.51
CA ASN A 346 -1.32 24.81 -17.47
C ASN A 346 -0.66 25.86 -16.55
N THR A 347 -1.38 26.92 -16.14
CA THR A 347 -0.91 27.96 -15.21
C THR A 347 -1.66 28.03 -13.87
N LEU A 348 -2.76 27.30 -13.70
CA LEU A 348 -3.67 27.44 -12.54
C LEU A 348 -3.14 26.74 -11.27
N LEU A 349 -2.24 25.77 -11.42
CA LEU A 349 -1.59 25.04 -10.32
C LEU A 349 -0.17 25.54 -10.00
N ASN A 350 0.14 26.81 -10.24
CA ASN A 350 1.35 27.42 -9.66
C ASN A 350 1.16 27.53 -8.13
N TYR A 351 1.53 26.46 -7.44
CA TYR A 351 1.35 26.30 -6.01
C TYR A 351 2.69 26.51 -5.28
N ASP A 352 2.94 27.72 -4.79
CA ASP A 352 3.95 27.91 -3.74
C ASP A 352 3.31 27.48 -2.41
N LEU A 353 3.75 26.31 -1.93
CA LEU A 353 3.28 25.73 -0.67
C LEU A 353 3.38 26.76 0.47
N ILE A 354 4.40 27.62 0.47
CA ILE A 354 4.64 28.55 1.57
C ILE A 354 3.78 29.82 1.44
N SER A 355 3.56 30.35 0.24
CA SER A 355 2.71 31.54 0.05
C SER A 355 1.26 31.29 0.43
N ASN A 356 0.81 30.03 0.29
CA ASN A 356 -0.57 29.62 0.57
C ASN A 356 -0.73 29.07 1.99
N ILE A 357 0.34 28.56 2.64
CA ILE A 357 0.31 28.25 4.08
C ILE A 357 0.35 29.53 4.93
N TYR A 358 1.04 30.57 4.46
CA TYR A 358 1.21 31.84 5.19
C TYR A 358 0.83 33.04 4.35
N PRO A 359 -0.45 33.48 4.42
CA PRO A 359 -0.84 34.74 3.83
C PRO A 359 -0.06 35.90 4.44
N LYS A 360 0.38 36.86 3.61
CA LYS A 360 1.06 38.07 4.09
C LYS A 360 0.18 38.93 5.01
N ASN A 361 -1.16 38.85 4.89
CA ASN A 361 -2.13 39.67 5.63
C ASN A 361 -3.33 38.83 6.16
N SER A 362 -3.90 39.26 7.29
CA SER A 362 -4.97 38.59 8.07
C SER A 362 -6.34 38.43 7.36
N THR A 363 -6.51 38.97 6.17
CA THR A 363 -7.76 38.93 5.39
C THR A 363 -7.78 37.91 4.25
N THR A 364 -6.79 37.03 4.15
CA THR A 364 -6.70 36.04 3.06
C THR A 364 -6.80 34.59 3.53
N THR A 365 -7.42 33.79 2.66
CA THR A 365 -7.97 32.44 2.82
C THR A 365 -7.03 31.43 3.47
N ASN A 366 -7.55 30.64 4.42
CA ASN A 366 -6.91 29.44 4.99
C ASN A 366 -6.27 28.60 3.87
N PHE A 367 -5.02 28.13 4.04
CA PHE A 367 -4.35 27.15 3.16
C PHE A 367 -5.27 26.03 2.69
N ALA A 368 -6.01 25.45 3.63
CA ALA A 368 -6.94 24.37 3.34
C ALA A 368 -8.06 24.83 2.40
N ASN A 369 -8.42 26.10 2.39
CA ASN A 369 -9.42 26.67 1.49
C ASN A 369 -8.79 27.06 0.15
N ASP A 370 -7.59 27.65 0.13
CA ASP A 370 -6.89 28.03 -1.10
C ASP A 370 -6.45 26.81 -1.91
N PHE A 371 -5.80 25.83 -1.26
CA PHE A 371 -5.44 24.55 -1.86
C PHE A 371 -6.65 23.85 -2.46
N THR A 372 -7.74 23.74 -1.71
CA THR A 372 -8.89 22.96 -2.16
C THR A 372 -9.69 23.68 -3.22
N THR A 373 -9.72 25.02 -3.18
CA THR A 373 -10.29 25.83 -4.26
C THR A 373 -9.48 25.66 -5.53
N LYS A 374 -8.15 25.79 -5.47
CA LYS A 374 -7.25 25.60 -6.62
C LYS A 374 -7.27 24.17 -7.14
N LEU A 375 -7.34 23.15 -6.27
CA LEU A 375 -7.49 21.76 -6.67
C LEU A 375 -8.84 21.51 -7.36
N ALA A 376 -9.92 22.10 -6.85
CA ALA A 376 -11.24 22.00 -7.45
C ALA A 376 -11.33 22.79 -8.77
N GLU A 377 -10.68 23.94 -8.88
CA GLU A 377 -10.51 24.72 -10.11
C GLU A 377 -9.59 24.03 -11.12
N PHE A 378 -8.63 23.26 -10.64
CA PHE A 378 -7.77 22.42 -11.47
C PHE A 378 -8.55 21.26 -12.10
N LEU A 379 -9.31 20.51 -11.29
CA LEU A 379 -10.09 19.36 -11.75
C LEU A 379 -11.32 19.78 -12.56
N PHE A 380 -11.88 20.94 -12.27
CA PHE A 380 -13.03 21.51 -12.97
C PHE A 380 -12.78 23.01 -13.24
N PRO A 381 -11.93 23.33 -14.23
CA PRO A 381 -11.66 24.72 -14.61
C PRO A 381 -12.93 25.41 -15.06
N LYS A 382 -13.00 26.71 -14.80
CA LYS A 382 -14.15 27.54 -15.19
C LYS A 382 -14.21 27.63 -16.72
N THR A 383 -15.06 26.81 -17.31
CA THR A 383 -15.45 26.87 -18.73
C THR A 383 -16.97 26.97 -18.82
N ASN A 384 -17.52 26.93 -20.04
CA ASN A 384 -18.96 26.98 -20.29
C ASN A 384 -19.71 25.92 -19.46
N GLN A 385 -20.47 26.37 -18.46
CA GLN A 385 -21.19 25.49 -17.53
C GLN A 385 -22.17 24.56 -18.26
N ALA A 386 -22.76 25.02 -19.37
CA ALA A 386 -23.67 24.20 -20.16
C ALA A 386 -22.97 23.00 -20.82
N ASP A 387 -21.74 23.19 -21.33
CA ASP A 387 -20.96 22.12 -21.93
C ASP A 387 -20.40 21.16 -20.86
N ASP A 388 -20.04 21.69 -19.69
CA ASP A 388 -19.64 20.90 -18.52
C ASP A 388 -20.72 19.93 -18.06
N ASP A 389 -21.91 20.46 -17.82
CA ASP A 389 -23.04 19.67 -17.33
C ASP A 389 -23.52 18.68 -18.42
N LYS A 390 -23.36 19.02 -19.71
CA LYS A 390 -23.73 18.12 -20.80
C LYS A 390 -22.71 16.99 -21.01
N LEU A 391 -21.42 17.27 -20.94
CA LEU A 391 -20.38 16.33 -21.36
C LEU A 391 -19.75 15.55 -20.19
N LEU A 392 -19.54 16.20 -19.03
CA LEU A 392 -18.84 15.58 -17.90
C LEU A 392 -19.80 14.93 -16.89
N LEU A 393 -21.02 15.46 -16.74
CA LEU A 393 -21.99 14.94 -15.78
C LEU A 393 -22.37 13.47 -16.02
N PRO A 394 -22.56 12.98 -17.27
CA PRO A 394 -22.80 11.55 -17.51
C PRO A 394 -21.66 10.66 -16.98
N VAL A 395 -20.40 11.06 -17.18
CA VAL A 395 -19.22 10.35 -16.66
C VAL A 395 -19.19 10.39 -15.15
N ILE A 396 -19.42 11.56 -14.54
CA ILE A 396 -19.39 11.70 -13.08
C ILE A 396 -20.48 10.85 -12.43
N ARG A 397 -21.70 10.85 -12.98
CA ARG A 397 -22.80 10.03 -12.47
C ARG A 397 -22.51 8.54 -12.61
N LEU A 398 -21.89 8.11 -13.73
CA LEU A 398 -21.47 6.73 -13.90
C LEU A 398 -20.43 6.31 -12.85
N VAL A 399 -19.37 7.10 -12.66
CA VAL A 399 -18.29 6.82 -11.68
C VAL A 399 -18.81 6.83 -10.24
N ARG A 400 -19.76 7.72 -9.92
CA ARG A 400 -20.40 7.79 -8.61
C ARG A 400 -21.60 6.84 -8.46
N TYR A 401 -21.96 6.11 -9.52
CA TYR A 401 -23.13 5.24 -9.59
C TYR A 401 -24.43 5.95 -9.16
N ASP A 402 -24.63 7.18 -9.62
CA ASP A 402 -25.80 8.02 -9.32
C ASP A 402 -26.94 7.86 -10.34
N ARG A 403 -27.61 6.70 -10.29
CA ARG A 403 -28.74 6.39 -11.18
C ARG A 403 -29.94 7.33 -11.00
N ASN A 404 -30.10 7.90 -9.80
CA ASN A 404 -31.23 8.77 -9.47
C ASN A 404 -30.99 10.24 -9.87
N LYS A 405 -29.88 10.54 -10.57
CA LYS A 405 -29.52 11.88 -11.04
C LYS A 405 -29.51 12.92 -9.91
N LYS A 406 -29.11 12.54 -8.70
CA LYS A 406 -28.98 13.45 -7.55
C LYS A 406 -27.93 14.53 -7.80
N ILE A 407 -26.89 14.20 -8.55
CA ILE A 407 -25.86 15.13 -9.02
C ILE A 407 -26.42 15.83 -10.26
N THR A 408 -26.76 17.10 -10.13
CA THR A 408 -27.41 17.88 -11.21
C THR A 408 -26.47 18.83 -11.94
N SER A 409 -25.27 19.08 -11.40
CA SER A 409 -24.24 19.87 -12.08
C SER A 409 -22.83 19.48 -11.67
N VAL A 410 -21.85 19.79 -12.54
CA VAL A 410 -20.41 19.67 -12.26
C VAL A 410 -20.00 20.60 -11.12
N SER A 411 -20.67 21.76 -10.97
CA SER A 411 -20.41 22.70 -9.89
C SER A 411 -20.67 22.11 -8.49
N GLN A 412 -21.72 21.30 -8.32
CA GLN A 412 -21.99 20.59 -7.06
C GLN A 412 -20.83 19.66 -6.68
N ILE A 413 -20.22 18.99 -7.66
CA ILE A 413 -19.09 18.07 -7.45
C ILE A 413 -17.83 18.85 -7.10
N LYS A 414 -17.60 19.97 -7.78
CA LYS A 414 -16.53 20.90 -7.47
C LYS A 414 -16.61 21.38 -6.01
N GLN A 415 -17.80 21.80 -5.58
CA GLN A 415 -18.04 22.26 -4.21
C GLN A 415 -17.87 21.12 -3.19
N ALA A 416 -18.48 19.95 -3.44
CA ALA A 416 -18.36 18.79 -2.56
C ALA A 416 -16.89 18.34 -2.40
N LEU A 417 -16.10 18.41 -3.48
CA LEU A 417 -14.67 18.10 -3.44
C LEU A 417 -13.90 19.13 -2.60
N ALA A 418 -14.19 20.43 -2.78
CA ALA A 418 -13.57 21.49 -2.00
C ALA A 418 -13.88 21.34 -0.50
N ASP A 419 -15.13 21.05 -0.15
CA ASP A 419 -15.60 20.86 1.22
C ASP A 419 -14.98 19.62 1.88
N TYR A 420 -14.98 18.48 1.16
CA TYR A 420 -14.38 17.24 1.65
C TYR A 420 -12.87 17.40 1.88
N SER A 421 -12.18 18.01 0.93
CA SER A 421 -10.74 18.23 1.03
C SER A 421 -10.40 19.21 2.17
N LYS A 422 -11.22 20.25 2.36
CA LYS A 422 -11.08 21.20 3.48
C LYS A 422 -11.28 20.50 4.83
N LYS A 423 -12.22 19.56 4.90
CA LYS A 423 -12.46 18.73 6.10
C LYS A 423 -11.26 17.82 6.41
N ILE A 424 -10.65 17.19 5.40
CA ILE A 424 -9.46 16.34 5.61
C ILE A 424 -8.27 17.17 6.11
N ILE A 425 -8.04 18.32 5.49
CA ILE A 425 -6.86 19.18 5.73
C ILE A 425 -7.04 20.04 6.99
N SER A 426 -8.24 20.08 7.59
CA SER A 426 -8.47 20.86 8.81
C SER A 426 -7.64 20.34 9.99
N LYS A 427 -7.22 21.26 10.86
CA LYS A 427 -6.44 20.95 12.07
C LYS A 427 -7.15 19.93 12.99
N GLU A 428 -8.48 19.93 13.01
CA GLU A 428 -9.29 18.98 13.80
C GLU A 428 -9.16 17.54 13.28
N SER A 429 -9.17 17.34 11.96
CA SER A 429 -9.00 16.02 11.34
C SER A 429 -7.60 15.45 11.60
N LEU A 430 -6.56 16.28 11.47
CA LEU A 430 -5.20 15.91 11.81
C LEU A 430 -5.05 15.51 13.29
N PHE A 431 -5.65 16.29 14.20
CA PHE A 431 -5.62 15.98 15.63
C PHE A 431 -6.38 14.69 15.95
N LYS A 432 -7.52 14.43 15.30
CA LYS A 432 -8.25 13.16 15.43
C LYS A 432 -7.38 11.96 15.02
N ASN A 433 -6.61 12.08 13.93
CA ASN A 433 -5.68 11.03 13.52
C ASN A 433 -4.54 10.84 14.51
N LEU A 434 -4.02 11.92 15.11
CA LEU A 434 -3.00 11.84 16.15
C LEU A 434 -3.54 11.22 17.44
N ILE A 435 -4.79 11.48 17.83
CA ILE A 435 -5.48 10.78 18.93
C ILE A 435 -5.52 9.27 18.67
N ASN A 436 -5.83 8.85 17.44
CA ASN A 436 -5.84 7.43 17.11
C ASN A 436 -4.45 6.78 17.28
N ILE A 437 -3.37 7.50 16.96
CA ILE A 437 -1.99 7.03 17.19
C ILE A 437 -1.67 7.02 18.69
N ARG A 438 -2.03 8.10 19.40
CA ARG A 438 -1.85 8.25 20.85
C ARG A 438 -2.45 7.07 21.61
N ASP A 439 -3.67 6.67 21.22
CA ASP A 439 -4.48 5.65 21.88
C ASP A 439 -4.23 4.23 21.33
N PHE A 440 -3.34 4.09 20.34
CA PHE A 440 -2.95 2.79 19.82
C PHE A 440 -2.23 1.99 20.92
N LYS A 441 -2.72 0.79 21.20
CA LYS A 441 -2.13 -0.10 22.19
C LYS A 441 -1.04 -0.95 21.56
N ILE A 442 0.12 -1.01 22.22
CA ILE A 442 1.23 -1.83 21.76
C ILE A 442 1.01 -3.26 22.25
N GLU A 443 0.84 -4.18 21.31
CA GLU A 443 0.81 -5.62 21.58
C GLU A 443 2.14 -6.23 21.10
N LEU A 444 3.02 -6.53 22.05
CA LEU A 444 4.21 -7.34 21.77
C LEU A 444 3.88 -8.82 22.02
N PRO A 445 4.36 -9.75 21.17
CA PRO A 445 4.17 -11.17 21.39
C PRO A 445 4.71 -11.62 22.75
N ASP A 446 3.97 -12.49 23.44
CA ASP A 446 4.33 -12.99 24.79
C ASP A 446 5.73 -13.61 24.84
N ILE A 447 6.15 -14.26 23.75
CA ILE A 447 7.49 -14.84 23.58
C ILE A 447 8.58 -13.76 23.66
N VAL A 448 8.37 -12.59 23.06
CA VAL A 448 9.34 -11.49 23.06
C VAL A 448 9.45 -10.88 24.46
N LEU A 449 8.31 -10.71 25.14
CA LEU A 449 8.26 -10.20 26.51
C LEU A 449 8.98 -11.12 27.50
N GLN A 450 8.78 -12.44 27.38
CA GLN A 450 9.47 -13.44 28.18
C GLN A 450 10.99 -13.41 27.98
N HIS A 451 11.46 -13.32 26.74
CA HIS A 451 12.91 -13.23 26.44
C HIS A 451 13.55 -11.95 26.98
N LEU A 452 12.79 -10.85 27.05
CA LEU A 452 13.26 -9.59 27.61
C LEU A 452 13.11 -9.51 29.14
N GLY A 453 12.58 -10.55 29.80
CA GLY A 453 12.33 -10.55 31.25
C GLY A 453 11.24 -9.56 31.68
N ILE A 454 10.33 -9.21 30.78
CA ILE A 454 9.27 -8.22 31.01
C ILE A 454 7.97 -8.97 31.30
N GLU A 455 7.56 -8.97 32.57
CA GLU A 455 6.40 -9.73 33.04
C GLU A 455 5.05 -9.18 32.52
N ASN A 456 4.97 -7.89 32.18
CA ASN A 456 3.75 -7.32 31.59
C ASN A 456 3.99 -5.97 30.86
N LEU A 457 3.78 -5.93 29.54
CA LEU A 457 3.64 -4.71 28.73
C LEU A 457 2.23 -4.61 28.09
N LYS A 458 1.34 -5.56 28.38
CA LYS A 458 0.02 -5.62 27.73
C LYS A 458 -0.81 -4.38 28.09
N ASN A 459 -1.37 -3.75 27.07
CA ASN A 459 -2.30 -2.61 27.13
C ASN A 459 -1.72 -1.21 27.34
N LEU A 460 -0.40 -0.99 27.27
CA LEU A 460 0.11 0.38 27.20
C LEU A 460 -0.20 1.00 25.84
N THR A 461 -0.75 2.20 25.86
CA THR A 461 -0.85 3.06 24.69
C THR A 461 0.54 3.59 24.29
N ILE A 462 0.70 4.01 23.04
CA ILE A 462 1.94 4.66 22.56
C ILE A 462 2.30 5.86 23.46
N LEU A 463 1.31 6.66 23.88
CA LEU A 463 1.55 7.80 24.75
C LEU A 463 2.07 7.37 26.13
N GLU A 464 1.42 6.40 26.77
CA GLU A 464 1.84 5.92 28.10
C GLU A 464 3.27 5.35 28.05
N LEU A 465 3.62 4.61 27.00
CA LEU A 465 4.98 4.12 26.81
C LEU A 465 5.98 5.27 26.68
N LEU A 466 5.70 6.26 25.83
CA LEU A 466 6.58 7.41 25.65
C LEU A 466 6.71 8.26 26.91
N GLN A 467 5.65 8.39 27.73
CA GLN A 467 5.69 9.07 29.02
C GLN A 467 6.56 8.33 30.04
N ILE A 468 6.45 6.99 30.10
CA ILE A 468 7.30 6.15 30.94
C ILE A 468 8.78 6.32 30.53
N ILE A 469 9.08 6.19 29.23
CA ILE A 469 10.43 6.35 28.71
C ILE A 469 10.96 7.76 28.99
N SER A 470 10.16 8.79 28.72
CA SER A 470 10.49 10.20 28.99
C SER A 470 10.87 10.44 30.44
N LYS A 471 10.04 9.96 31.39
CA LYS A 471 10.28 10.12 32.82
C LYS A 471 11.65 9.55 33.22
N TYR A 472 11.93 8.31 32.84
CA TYR A 472 13.15 7.63 33.26
C TYR A 472 14.41 8.08 32.51
N ILE A 473 14.29 8.52 31.25
CA ILE A 473 15.37 9.24 30.56
C ILE A 473 15.74 10.49 31.36
N ASN A 474 14.76 11.32 31.73
CA ASN A 474 15.01 12.56 32.46
C ASN A 474 15.60 12.28 33.86
N GLU A 475 15.09 11.28 34.58
CA GLU A 475 15.67 10.86 35.86
C GLU A 475 17.12 10.40 35.70
N PHE A 476 17.44 9.59 34.70
CA PHE A 476 18.81 9.13 34.46
C PHE A 476 19.75 10.28 34.12
N ILE A 477 19.34 11.19 33.22
CA ILE A 477 20.15 12.35 32.82
C ILE A 477 20.42 13.26 34.04
N ASN A 478 19.43 13.46 34.91
CA ASN A 478 19.61 14.25 36.13
C ASN A 478 20.65 13.65 37.08
N HIS A 479 20.73 12.32 37.16
CA HIS A 479 21.75 11.62 37.96
C HIS A 479 23.12 11.53 37.27
N ASN A 480 23.17 11.69 35.94
CA ASN A 480 24.38 11.54 35.13
C ASN A 480 24.57 12.75 34.20
N GLN A 481 24.80 13.93 34.79
CA GLN A 481 24.81 15.23 34.10
C GLN A 481 25.84 15.37 32.96
N ASN A 482 26.80 14.44 32.84
CA ASN A 482 27.83 14.43 31.80
C ASN A 482 27.57 13.42 30.67
N GLU A 483 26.45 12.68 30.71
CA GLU A 483 26.10 11.73 29.66
C GLU A 483 25.12 12.36 28.66
N SER A 484 25.54 12.54 27.40
CA SER A 484 24.65 12.99 26.34
C SER A 484 23.96 11.80 25.66
N LEU A 485 22.63 11.88 25.54
CA LEU A 485 21.83 10.86 24.85
C LEU A 485 21.69 11.21 23.37
N SER A 486 22.82 11.19 22.66
CA SER A 486 22.87 11.68 21.29
C SER A 486 23.66 10.79 20.35
N PHE A 487 23.10 10.49 19.18
CA PHE A 487 23.81 9.75 18.12
C PHE A 487 23.93 10.59 16.87
N ASP A 488 24.99 10.37 16.10
CA ASP A 488 25.24 11.11 14.87
C ASP A 488 24.20 10.77 13.80
N LEU A 489 23.61 11.79 13.16
CA LEU A 489 22.56 11.64 12.15
C LEU A 489 23.05 10.88 10.90
N SER A 490 24.34 10.92 10.56
CA SER A 490 24.91 10.16 9.44
C SER A 490 24.68 8.65 9.57
N SER A 491 24.63 8.15 10.81
CA SER A 491 24.33 6.75 11.17
C SER A 491 22.94 6.29 10.72
N ILE A 492 21.95 7.20 10.70
CA ILE A 492 20.60 6.91 10.21
C ILE A 492 20.62 6.67 8.69
N GLY A 493 21.43 7.43 7.96
CA GLY A 493 21.59 7.27 6.51
C GLY A 493 22.04 5.87 6.13
N TYR A 494 23.04 5.33 6.85
CA TYR A 494 23.51 3.95 6.64
C TYR A 494 22.42 2.90 6.91
N PHE A 495 21.57 3.12 7.92
CA PHE A 495 20.42 2.25 8.19
C PHE A 495 19.39 2.29 7.05
N LEU A 496 19.01 3.48 6.58
CA LEU A 496 18.04 3.63 5.50
C LEU A 496 18.55 2.99 4.20
N GLN A 497 19.84 3.12 3.91
CA GLN A 497 20.50 2.48 2.76
C GLN A 497 20.55 0.95 2.90
N ALA A 498 20.82 0.44 4.10
CA ALA A 498 20.78 -1.00 4.35
C ALA A 498 19.37 -1.59 4.21
N LEU A 499 18.32 -0.86 4.61
CA LEU A 499 16.92 -1.30 4.50
C LEU A 499 16.40 -1.31 3.06
N SER A 500 16.97 -0.48 2.17
CA SER A 500 16.61 -0.43 0.75
C SER A 500 17.33 -1.48 -0.11
N THR A 501 18.34 -2.16 0.46
CA THR A 501 19.12 -3.20 -0.21
C THR A 501 18.24 -4.41 -0.56
N THR A 502 18.43 -4.94 -1.77
CA THR A 502 17.80 -6.18 -2.21
C THR A 502 18.83 -7.26 -2.44
N VAL A 503 18.40 -8.52 -2.42
CA VAL A 503 19.27 -9.68 -2.64
C VAL A 503 18.70 -10.57 -3.73
N ASP A 504 19.60 -11.11 -4.56
CA ASP A 504 19.31 -12.21 -5.47
C ASP A 504 19.86 -13.49 -4.86
N ILE A 505 19.04 -14.53 -4.76
CA ILE A 505 19.41 -15.83 -4.22
C ILE A 505 19.37 -16.85 -5.37
N THR A 506 20.48 -17.55 -5.58
CA THR A 506 20.54 -18.69 -6.51
C THR A 506 20.57 -19.97 -5.70
N TYR A 507 19.68 -20.91 -6.01
CA TYR A 507 19.57 -22.21 -5.37
C TYR A 507 20.36 -23.28 -6.13
N SER A 508 20.65 -24.38 -5.46
CA SER A 508 21.44 -25.53 -5.97
C SER A 508 20.74 -26.23 -7.14
N ASN A 509 19.43 -26.03 -7.31
CA ASN A 509 18.64 -26.49 -8.46
C ASN A 509 18.58 -25.44 -9.60
N ASN A 510 19.46 -24.43 -9.58
CA ASN A 510 19.50 -23.28 -10.50
C ASN A 510 18.27 -22.37 -10.47
N LYS A 511 17.33 -22.57 -9.54
CA LYS A 511 16.23 -21.61 -9.32
C LYS A 511 16.83 -20.29 -8.82
N LYS A 512 16.35 -19.18 -9.35
CA LYS A 512 16.75 -17.83 -8.92
C LYS A 512 15.57 -17.10 -8.35
N VAL A 513 15.80 -16.44 -7.22
CA VAL A 513 14.86 -15.49 -6.61
C VAL A 513 15.54 -14.13 -6.65
N GLU A 514 15.01 -13.21 -7.44
CA GLU A 514 15.63 -11.92 -7.70
C GLU A 514 14.91 -10.78 -6.96
N LYS A 515 15.68 -9.74 -6.62
CA LYS A 515 15.22 -8.48 -6.00
C LYS A 515 14.40 -8.71 -4.74
N LYS A 516 14.75 -9.73 -3.95
CA LYS A 516 14.11 -9.98 -2.67
C LYS A 516 14.55 -8.90 -1.69
N ASN A 517 13.61 -8.25 -1.01
CA ASN A 517 13.98 -7.28 0.04
C ASN A 517 14.78 -7.98 1.15
N LEU A 518 15.85 -7.35 1.63
CA LEU A 518 16.76 -7.95 2.60
C LEU A 518 16.08 -8.35 3.93
N ILE A 519 15.14 -7.54 4.45
CA ILE A 519 14.37 -7.88 5.66
C ILE A 519 13.47 -9.08 5.40
N LYS A 520 12.85 -9.13 4.22
CA LYS A 520 12.02 -10.28 3.84
C LYS A 520 12.87 -11.54 3.67
N ALA A 521 14.08 -11.42 3.14
CA ALA A 521 15.04 -12.52 3.06
C ALA A 521 15.47 -13.02 4.45
N LEU A 522 15.75 -12.10 5.38
CA LEU A 522 16.05 -12.41 6.79
C LEU A 522 14.89 -13.09 7.50
N TYR A 523 13.67 -12.57 7.34
CA TYR A 523 12.47 -13.11 7.99
C TYR A 523 12.12 -14.51 7.49
N ASP A 524 12.09 -14.72 6.16
CA ASP A 524 11.77 -16.02 5.58
C ASP A 524 12.81 -17.10 5.93
N ASP A 525 14.03 -16.68 6.25
CA ASP A 525 15.10 -17.57 6.65
C ASP A 525 15.06 -17.93 8.15
N LEU A 526 14.75 -16.97 9.03
CA LEU A 526 14.54 -17.21 10.46
C LEU A 526 13.45 -18.27 10.72
N ASP A 527 12.40 -18.29 9.89
CA ASP A 527 11.34 -19.32 9.94
C ASP A 527 11.81 -20.71 9.46
N SER A 528 12.93 -20.77 8.73
CA SER A 528 13.49 -22.02 8.19
C SER A 528 14.53 -22.68 9.11
N PHE A 529 14.85 -22.03 10.24
CA PHE A 529 15.88 -22.40 11.20
C PHE A 529 15.44 -23.49 12.21
N ASP A 530 14.74 -24.53 11.74
CA ASP A 530 14.52 -25.74 12.55
C ASP A 530 15.74 -26.66 12.43
N HIS A 531 16.64 -26.58 13.43
CA HIS A 531 17.90 -27.33 13.52
C HIS A 531 17.75 -28.86 13.44
N LYS A 532 16.53 -29.40 13.48
CA LYS A 532 16.29 -30.85 13.40
C LYS A 532 16.68 -31.47 12.05
N ASN A 533 16.97 -30.66 11.02
CA ASN A 533 17.28 -31.12 9.66
C ASN A 533 18.71 -30.76 9.17
N ASP A 534 19.61 -30.37 10.06
CA ASP A 534 20.99 -30.01 9.69
C ASP A 534 21.80 -31.25 9.21
N GLU A 535 21.45 -32.45 9.70
CA GLU A 535 22.16 -33.70 9.37
C GLU A 535 21.49 -34.56 8.28
N ASN A 536 20.25 -34.24 7.85
CA ASN A 536 19.47 -35.11 6.96
C ASN A 536 18.85 -34.32 5.79
N ASN A 537 19.37 -34.53 4.57
CA ASN A 537 18.87 -33.88 3.35
C ASN A 537 17.41 -34.27 3.01
N LYS A 538 16.89 -35.34 3.61
CA LYS A 538 15.52 -35.82 3.40
C LYS A 538 14.54 -35.09 4.32
N GLY A 539 13.78 -34.15 3.74
CA GLY A 539 12.73 -33.39 4.44
C GLY A 539 12.96 -31.88 4.50
N ARG A 540 14.11 -31.39 4.02
CA ARG A 540 14.43 -29.96 3.97
C ARG A 540 13.50 -29.21 3.00
N PRO A 541 12.84 -28.11 3.43
CA PRO A 541 12.05 -27.27 2.54
C PRO A 541 12.89 -26.72 1.38
N GLU A 542 12.31 -26.61 0.18
CA GLU A 542 13.01 -26.11 -1.01
C GLU A 542 13.62 -24.71 -0.78
N ALA A 543 12.95 -23.88 0.02
CA ALA A 543 13.35 -22.51 0.32
C ALA A 543 14.55 -22.38 1.29
N SER A 544 14.97 -23.47 1.95
CA SER A 544 15.99 -23.47 2.99
C SER A 544 17.34 -22.91 2.51
N PHE A 545 18.04 -22.20 3.40
CA PHE A 545 19.39 -21.67 3.17
C PHE A 545 20.40 -22.71 2.70
N TYR A 546 20.37 -23.94 3.21
CA TYR A 546 21.34 -24.95 2.80
C TYR A 546 21.22 -25.35 1.32
N ASN A 547 20.10 -24.99 0.68
CA ASN A 547 19.91 -25.16 -0.75
C ASN A 547 20.44 -23.96 -1.56
N TRP A 548 20.92 -22.89 -0.95
CA TRP A 548 21.45 -21.72 -1.66
C TRP A 548 22.87 -22.00 -2.14
N ASP A 549 23.17 -21.63 -3.39
CA ASP A 549 24.49 -21.71 -3.98
C ASP A 549 25.22 -20.35 -3.95
N SER A 550 24.49 -19.25 -4.11
CA SER A 550 25.08 -17.91 -4.03
C SER A 550 24.04 -16.87 -3.64
N ILE A 551 24.50 -15.79 -3.02
CA ILE A 551 23.70 -14.60 -2.76
C ILE A 551 24.37 -13.37 -3.39
N THR A 552 23.60 -12.54 -4.09
CA THR A 552 24.07 -11.26 -4.64
C THR A 552 23.38 -10.11 -3.94
N PHE A 553 24.13 -9.32 -3.18
CA PHE A 553 23.66 -8.05 -2.65
C PHE A 553 23.60 -7.01 -3.76
N LYS A 554 22.45 -6.34 -3.88
CA LYS A 554 22.18 -5.26 -4.84
C LYS A 554 22.08 -3.94 -4.07
N PHE A 555 23.19 -3.22 -3.98
CA PHE A 555 23.24 -1.93 -3.29
C PHE A 555 22.80 -0.78 -4.20
N SER A 556 23.06 -0.89 -5.51
CA SER A 556 22.52 -0.02 -6.54
C SER A 556 22.37 -0.76 -7.88
N GLU A 557 22.02 -0.07 -8.97
CA GLU A 557 21.96 -0.72 -10.30
C GLU A 557 23.35 -1.15 -10.80
N THR A 558 24.42 -0.47 -10.34
CA THR A 558 25.80 -0.71 -10.76
C THR A 558 26.67 -1.34 -9.67
N ASP A 559 26.28 -1.24 -8.40
CA ASP A 559 27.06 -1.75 -7.27
C ASP A 559 26.42 -3.01 -6.67
N ASN A 560 27.07 -4.15 -6.92
CA ASN A 560 26.60 -5.47 -6.53
C ASN A 560 27.76 -6.29 -5.94
N LYS A 561 27.51 -7.01 -4.84
CA LYS A 561 28.48 -7.96 -4.28
C LYS A 561 27.87 -9.36 -4.25
N THR A 562 28.51 -10.30 -4.94
CA THR A 562 28.12 -11.72 -4.94
C THR A 562 28.98 -12.48 -3.94
N ILE A 563 28.34 -13.28 -3.09
CA ILE A 563 28.98 -14.24 -2.19
C ILE A 563 28.64 -15.64 -2.71
N ASP A 564 29.67 -16.39 -3.06
CA ASP A 564 29.57 -17.80 -3.42
C ASP A 564 29.57 -18.65 -2.15
N LEU A 565 28.43 -19.27 -1.86
CA LEU A 565 28.23 -20.04 -0.63
C LEU A 565 28.90 -21.41 -0.71
N LYS A 566 29.25 -21.91 -1.91
CA LYS A 566 29.97 -23.19 -2.05
C LYS A 566 31.32 -23.17 -1.34
N GLN A 567 31.92 -22.00 -1.19
CA GLN A 567 33.21 -21.81 -0.53
C GLN A 567 33.15 -21.94 0.99
N ILE A 568 31.95 -21.84 1.59
CA ILE A 568 31.75 -21.82 3.04
C ILE A 568 30.71 -22.82 3.55
N LYS A 569 30.08 -23.63 2.67
CA LYS A 569 29.06 -24.63 3.04
C LYS A 569 29.54 -25.67 4.06
N SER A 570 30.85 -25.90 4.19
CA SER A 570 31.44 -26.80 5.18
C SER A 570 31.85 -26.11 6.49
N ASP A 571 31.71 -24.79 6.58
CA ASP A 571 32.02 -24.01 7.77
C ASP A 571 30.75 -23.76 8.58
N PHE A 572 30.55 -24.59 9.61
CA PHE A 572 29.39 -24.54 10.51
C PHE A 572 29.21 -23.21 11.26
N SER A 573 30.19 -22.31 11.20
CA SER A 573 30.06 -20.98 11.81
C SER A 573 29.43 -19.92 10.89
N TYR A 574 29.18 -20.24 9.61
CA TYR A 574 28.40 -19.39 8.71
C TYR A 574 26.92 -19.76 8.76
N SER A 575 26.13 -18.95 9.48
CA SER A 575 24.67 -19.01 9.37
C SER A 575 24.16 -18.08 8.26
N PRO A 576 23.00 -18.36 7.67
CA PRO A 576 22.34 -17.42 6.75
C PRO A 576 22.18 -16.02 7.35
N LEU A 577 21.89 -15.93 8.65
CA LEU A 577 21.83 -14.67 9.37
C LEU A 577 23.16 -13.91 9.30
N HIS A 578 24.32 -14.58 9.45
CA HIS A 578 25.63 -13.94 9.31
C HIS A 578 25.81 -13.30 7.93
N LEU A 579 25.42 -14.04 6.89
CA LEU A 579 25.56 -13.60 5.50
C LEU A 579 24.60 -12.46 5.18
N LEU A 580 23.33 -12.58 5.57
CA LEU A 580 22.29 -11.57 5.33
C LEU A 580 22.49 -10.30 6.17
N LEU A 581 23.11 -10.40 7.35
CA LEU A 581 23.62 -9.23 8.07
C LEU A 581 24.84 -8.61 7.36
N GLY A 582 25.42 -9.29 6.37
CA GLY A 582 26.56 -8.78 5.61
C GLY A 582 27.86 -8.86 6.38
N ILE A 583 28.06 -9.89 7.21
CA ILE A 583 29.38 -10.21 7.76
C ILE A 583 30.20 -10.86 6.64
N ASP A 584 31.40 -10.34 6.39
CA ASP A 584 32.22 -10.80 5.27
C ASP A 584 32.78 -12.23 5.52
N LEU A 585 33.32 -12.84 4.46
CA LEU A 585 33.90 -14.19 4.49
C LEU A 585 35.13 -14.32 5.42
N ASN A 586 35.69 -13.20 5.88
CA ASN A 586 36.78 -13.18 6.86
C ASN A 586 36.29 -13.11 8.33
N LYS A 587 34.97 -12.99 8.57
CA LYS A 587 34.31 -12.83 9.89
C LYS A 587 34.76 -11.62 10.71
N ALA A 588 35.64 -10.80 10.17
CA ALA A 588 36.27 -9.68 10.88
C ALA A 588 35.70 -8.32 10.45
N GLN A 589 35.03 -8.28 9.29
CA GLN A 589 34.54 -7.05 8.69
C GLN A 589 33.09 -7.20 8.23
N TYR A 590 32.39 -6.08 8.17
CA TYR A 590 31.07 -6.00 7.57
C TYR A 590 31.19 -5.50 6.13
N ILE A 591 30.40 -6.09 5.24
CA ILE A 591 30.20 -5.62 3.88
C ILE A 591 29.51 -4.26 3.95
N LYS A 592 30.11 -3.22 3.37
CA LYS A 592 29.53 -1.87 3.35
C LYS A 592 28.08 -1.89 2.84
N ASN A 593 27.26 -0.98 3.33
CA ASN A 593 25.83 -0.82 2.98
C ASN A 593 24.91 -1.98 3.38
N THR A 594 25.38 -2.95 4.15
CA THR A 594 24.51 -4.01 4.72
C THR A 594 23.98 -3.63 6.11
N ILE A 595 22.97 -4.37 6.60
CA ILE A 595 22.36 -4.14 7.92
C ILE A 595 23.40 -4.27 9.04
N GLY A 596 24.32 -5.23 8.94
CA GLY A 596 25.40 -5.40 9.90
C GLY A 596 26.39 -4.24 9.87
N TYR A 597 26.72 -3.69 8.70
CA TYR A 597 27.56 -2.49 8.60
C TYR A 597 26.89 -1.25 9.21
N ALA A 598 25.59 -1.07 8.95
CA ALA A 598 24.81 0.02 9.54
C ALA A 598 24.71 -0.14 11.07
N LEU A 599 24.44 -1.35 11.55
CA LEU A 599 24.46 -1.68 12.98
C LEU A 599 25.83 -1.40 13.59
N ALA A 600 26.92 -1.85 12.98
CA ALA A 600 28.28 -1.65 13.46
C ALA A 600 28.68 -0.17 13.51
N THR A 601 28.15 0.64 12.59
CA THR A 601 28.30 2.11 12.61
C THR A 601 27.52 2.75 13.75
N LEU A 602 26.40 2.16 14.17
CA LEU A 602 25.55 2.68 15.25
C LEU A 602 25.98 2.21 16.64
N ILE A 603 26.26 0.91 16.81
CA ILE A 603 26.50 0.30 18.13
C ILE A 603 27.99 0.09 18.42
N GLY A 604 28.86 0.41 17.46
CA GLY A 604 30.25 0.00 17.45
C GLY A 604 30.43 -1.41 16.87
N GLY A 605 31.66 -1.72 16.42
CA GLY A 605 31.98 -3.02 15.84
C GLY A 605 32.74 -2.96 14.51
N LEU A 606 32.94 -1.76 13.97
CA LEU A 606 33.85 -1.57 12.83
C LEU A 606 35.31 -1.75 13.26
N THR A 607 36.14 -2.19 12.32
CA THR A 607 37.59 -2.33 12.54
C THR A 607 38.27 -0.96 12.49
N LYS A 608 39.43 -0.79 13.16
CA LYS A 608 40.18 0.49 13.18
C LYS A 608 40.53 1.03 11.80
N THR A 609 40.62 0.15 10.81
CA THR A 609 40.95 0.47 9.42
C THR A 609 39.73 0.93 8.61
N ASP A 610 38.53 0.84 9.17
CA ASP A 610 37.30 1.29 8.51
C ASP A 610 37.16 2.82 8.59
N GLU A 611 36.72 3.44 7.50
CA GLU A 611 36.55 4.90 7.40
C GLU A 611 35.54 5.45 8.43
N ASN A 612 34.57 4.64 8.85
CA ASN A 612 33.55 5.02 9.82
C ASN A 612 33.87 4.55 11.25
N TYR A 613 35.09 4.07 11.52
CA TYR A 613 35.47 3.56 12.85
C TYR A 613 35.29 4.59 13.97
N GLN A 614 35.70 5.84 13.75
CA GLN A 614 35.59 6.90 14.77
C GLN A 614 34.12 7.21 15.07
N LEU A 615 33.31 7.37 14.03
CA LEU A 615 31.85 7.53 14.13
C LEU A 615 31.22 6.37 14.92
N ALA A 616 31.58 5.13 14.60
CA ALA A 616 31.11 3.94 15.30
C ALA A 616 31.51 3.92 16.78
N ASN A 617 32.72 4.37 17.12
CA ASN A 617 33.19 4.43 18.49
C ASN A 617 32.50 5.54 19.30
N GLU A 618 32.23 6.68 18.67
CA GLU A 618 31.42 7.75 19.27
C GLU A 618 29.99 7.28 19.54
N ASN A 619 29.34 6.66 18.56
CA ASN A 619 27.97 6.16 18.73
C ASN A 619 27.90 5.01 19.74
N LYS A 620 28.91 4.15 19.81
CA LYS A 620 29.00 3.06 20.82
C LYS A 620 28.80 3.60 22.23
N LYS A 621 29.45 4.71 22.58
CA LYS A 621 29.30 5.33 23.90
C LYS A 621 27.84 5.75 24.14
N SER A 622 27.23 6.41 23.17
CA SER A 622 25.82 6.84 23.23
C SER A 622 24.86 5.66 23.32
N VAL A 623 25.10 4.57 22.58
CA VAL A 623 24.28 3.35 22.60
C VAL A 623 24.40 2.63 23.94
N ILE A 624 25.60 2.55 24.52
CA ILE A 624 25.79 2.01 25.87
C ILE A 624 24.99 2.82 26.90
N THR A 625 25.01 4.15 26.80
CA THR A 625 24.18 5.02 27.64
C THR A 625 22.68 4.75 27.41
N ILE A 626 22.20 4.64 26.16
CA ILE A 626 20.79 4.30 25.86
C ILE A 626 20.39 2.96 26.50
N PHE A 627 21.20 1.91 26.35
CA PHE A 627 20.92 0.61 26.97
C PHE A 627 20.94 0.68 28.49
N SER A 628 21.82 1.50 29.06
CA SER A 628 21.87 1.74 30.50
C SER A 628 20.59 2.44 31.00
N ILE A 629 20.07 3.41 30.23
CA ILE A 629 18.79 4.07 30.51
C ILE A 629 17.62 3.10 30.37
N LEU A 630 17.58 2.30 29.31
CA LEU A 630 16.52 1.30 29.12
C LEU A 630 16.53 0.29 30.28
N ASN A 631 17.70 -0.19 30.68
CA ASN A 631 17.84 -1.08 31.83
C ASN A 631 17.40 -0.40 33.14
N PHE A 632 17.77 0.85 33.35
CA PHE A 632 17.33 1.66 34.51
C PHE A 632 15.80 1.82 34.51
N THR A 633 15.21 2.16 33.37
CA THR A 633 13.77 2.29 33.14
C THR A 633 13.04 0.98 33.46
N LEU A 634 13.52 -0.13 32.90
CA LEU A 634 12.94 -1.46 33.10
C LEU A 634 13.02 -1.89 34.57
N LYS A 635 14.17 -1.70 35.23
CA LYS A 635 14.35 -2.02 36.66
C LYS A 635 13.41 -1.22 37.54
N ASN A 636 13.30 0.09 37.32
CA ASN A 636 12.41 0.94 38.10
C ASN A 636 10.94 0.62 37.85
N TYR A 637 10.56 0.36 36.59
CA TYR A 637 9.21 -0.08 36.26
C TYR A 637 8.87 -1.43 36.91
N GLN A 638 9.80 -2.39 36.89
CA GLN A 638 9.64 -3.66 37.59
C GLN A 638 9.49 -3.47 39.10
N SER A 639 10.22 -2.52 39.70
CA SER A 639 10.04 -2.16 41.12
C SER A 639 8.64 -1.62 41.41
N ILE A 640 8.09 -0.78 40.53
CA ILE A 640 6.71 -0.28 40.67
C ILE A 640 5.69 -1.42 40.54
N LEU A 641 5.87 -2.32 39.57
CA LEU A 641 5.02 -3.49 39.41
C LEU A 641 5.05 -4.39 40.65
N LYS A 642 6.24 -4.65 41.21
CA LYS A 642 6.43 -5.39 42.46
C LYS A 642 5.79 -4.69 43.65
N ASP A 643 5.89 -3.37 43.77
CA ASP A 643 5.25 -2.61 44.85
C ASP A 643 3.72 -2.58 44.72
N LEU A 644 3.18 -2.50 43.49
CA LEU A 644 1.75 -2.64 43.23
C LEU A 644 1.24 -4.05 43.55
N GLU A 645 2.02 -5.08 43.23
CA GLU A 645 1.72 -6.46 43.62
C GLU A 645 1.81 -6.64 45.13
N TYR A 646 2.83 -6.08 45.79
CA TYR A 646 2.99 -6.10 47.25
C TYR A 646 1.85 -5.36 47.95
N LYS A 647 1.38 -4.23 47.43
CA LYS A 647 0.20 -3.50 47.95
C LYS A 647 -1.08 -4.30 47.76
N LYS A 648 -1.25 -5.00 46.63
CA LYS A 648 -2.37 -5.92 46.39
C LYS A 648 -2.31 -7.14 47.32
N ALA A 649 -1.11 -7.67 47.59
CA ALA A 649 -0.89 -8.82 48.47
C ALA A 649 -0.92 -8.46 49.97
N GLY A 650 -0.57 -7.22 50.32
CA GLY A 650 -0.45 -6.68 51.68
C GLY A 650 -1.72 -6.82 52.53
N VAL A 651 -2.88 -6.83 51.88
CA VAL A 651 -4.17 -7.06 52.54
C VAL A 651 -4.22 -8.46 53.18
N TYR A 652 -3.58 -9.46 52.56
CA TYR A 652 -3.53 -10.84 53.06
C TYR A 652 -2.44 -11.07 54.11
N TYR A 653 -1.62 -10.10 54.49
CA TYR A 653 -0.66 -10.26 55.60
C TYR A 653 -1.19 -9.73 56.94
N LYS A 654 -2.36 -9.09 56.95
CA LYS A 654 -3.03 -8.63 58.17
C LYS A 654 -3.61 -9.82 58.94
N LYS A 655 -3.41 -9.85 60.26
CA LYS A 655 -3.92 -10.90 61.16
C LYS A 655 -5.42 -11.16 60.95
N ASP A 656 -6.21 -10.12 60.81
CA ASP A 656 -7.68 -10.20 60.69
C ASP A 656 -8.16 -10.80 59.36
N SER A 657 -7.28 -10.88 58.36
CA SER A 657 -7.53 -11.51 57.07
C SER A 657 -7.45 -13.04 57.13
N TRP A 658 -7.03 -13.60 58.28
CA TRP A 658 -6.91 -15.02 58.52
C TRP A 658 -7.77 -15.46 59.70
N GLN A 659 -8.21 -16.71 59.64
CA GLN A 659 -8.86 -17.41 60.73
C GLN A 659 -8.07 -18.67 61.03
N THR A 660 -7.76 -18.89 62.30
CA THR A 660 -7.22 -20.15 62.77
C THR A 660 -8.35 -20.99 63.37
N GLN A 661 -8.41 -22.26 63.01
CA GLN A 661 -9.31 -23.23 63.63
C GLN A 661 -8.49 -24.43 64.08
N LEU A 662 -8.44 -24.68 65.39
CA LEU A 662 -7.69 -25.79 65.95
C LEU A 662 -8.26 -27.14 65.44
N ILE A 663 -7.39 -28.04 65.04
CA ILE A 663 -7.73 -29.42 64.65
C ILE A 663 -7.41 -30.35 65.82
N SER A 664 -6.17 -30.29 66.31
CA SER A 664 -5.71 -31.07 67.46
C SER A 664 -4.53 -30.37 68.15
N SER A 665 -4.32 -30.67 69.43
CA SER A 665 -3.21 -30.14 70.21
C SER A 665 -2.79 -31.15 71.28
N ASN A 666 -1.49 -31.39 71.41
CA ASN A 666 -0.87 -32.08 72.53
C ASN A 666 0.50 -31.43 72.85
N ASP A 667 1.23 -31.97 73.82
CA ASP A 667 2.49 -31.40 74.31
C ASP A 667 3.64 -31.37 73.27
N LYS A 668 3.51 -32.13 72.16
CA LYS A 668 4.53 -32.25 71.12
C LYS A 668 4.09 -31.72 69.75
N GLU A 669 2.79 -31.65 69.48
CA GLU A 669 2.22 -31.28 68.17
C GLU A 669 0.94 -30.46 68.31
N ILE A 670 0.82 -29.38 67.53
CA ILE A 670 -0.40 -28.61 67.33
C ILE A 670 -0.75 -28.63 65.84
N LYS A 671 -1.96 -29.03 65.48
CA LYS A 671 -2.50 -28.90 64.12
C LYS A 671 -3.66 -27.93 64.10
N TYR A 672 -3.66 -27.02 63.14
CA TYR A 672 -4.76 -26.09 62.93
C TYR A 672 -4.96 -25.77 61.45
N TYR A 673 -6.19 -25.45 61.08
CA TYR A 673 -6.48 -24.84 59.80
C TYR A 673 -6.18 -23.36 59.85
N LEU A 674 -5.40 -22.86 58.90
CA LEU A 674 -5.27 -21.45 58.59
C LEU A 674 -6.14 -21.15 57.36
N ILE A 675 -7.18 -20.34 57.54
CA ILE A 675 -8.18 -20.04 56.51
C ILE A 675 -8.10 -18.56 56.14
N ARG A 676 -7.88 -18.27 54.86
CA ARG A 676 -7.90 -16.90 54.33
C ARG A 676 -9.35 -16.44 54.17
N LYS A 677 -9.75 -15.38 54.89
CA LYS A 677 -11.11 -14.83 54.83
C LYS A 677 -11.38 -14.07 53.53
N LEU A 678 -10.34 -13.48 52.93
CA LEU A 678 -10.45 -12.67 51.72
C LEU A 678 -10.18 -13.49 50.45
N THR A 679 -10.89 -13.16 49.38
CA THR A 679 -10.67 -13.74 48.04
C THR A 679 -9.56 -12.97 47.33
N SER A 680 -8.66 -13.69 46.66
CA SER A 680 -7.61 -13.06 45.84
C SER A 680 -8.00 -13.02 44.39
N ASP A 681 -7.73 -11.91 43.73
CA ASP A 681 -7.92 -11.76 42.28
C ASP A 681 -6.73 -12.29 41.47
N ASN A 682 -5.57 -12.48 42.12
CA ASN A 682 -4.37 -13.06 41.52
C ASN A 682 -4.59 -14.57 41.25
N GLU A 683 -4.36 -15.02 40.01
CA GLU A 683 -4.61 -16.40 39.60
C GLU A 683 -3.77 -17.45 40.35
N ILE A 684 -2.52 -17.13 40.69
CA ILE A 684 -1.65 -18.02 41.49
C ILE A 684 -2.28 -18.23 42.86
N ASN A 685 -2.75 -17.16 43.51
CA ASN A 685 -3.43 -17.24 44.80
C ASN A 685 -4.80 -17.92 44.74
N LYS A 686 -5.48 -17.90 43.59
CA LYS A 686 -6.71 -18.67 43.35
C LYS A 686 -6.41 -20.16 43.20
N LYS A 687 -5.31 -20.50 42.52
CA LYS A 687 -4.84 -21.89 42.38
C LYS A 687 -4.40 -22.49 43.72
N VAL A 688 -3.67 -21.75 44.55
CA VAL A 688 -3.26 -22.20 45.89
C VAL A 688 -4.45 -22.38 46.83
N GLY A 689 -5.53 -21.63 46.61
CA GLY A 689 -6.77 -21.76 47.36
C GLY A 689 -6.79 -20.96 48.67
N LYS A 690 -7.72 -21.26 49.61
CA LYS A 690 -7.94 -20.44 50.81
C LYS A 690 -7.69 -21.15 52.12
N ARG A 691 -7.66 -22.48 52.14
CA ARG A 691 -7.51 -23.27 53.36
C ARG A 691 -6.17 -23.99 53.36
N PHE A 692 -5.47 -23.85 54.48
CA PHE A 692 -4.18 -24.48 54.72
C PHE A 692 -4.27 -25.29 56.02
N GLU A 693 -3.74 -26.50 56.04
CA GLU A 693 -3.47 -27.22 57.28
C GLU A 693 -2.04 -26.93 57.70
N ILE A 694 -1.86 -26.45 58.93
CA ILE A 694 -0.55 -26.14 59.49
C ILE A 694 -0.30 -27.06 60.68
N THR A 695 0.87 -27.70 60.67
CA THR A 695 1.38 -28.48 61.80
C THR A 695 2.53 -27.73 62.47
N LEU A 696 2.43 -27.55 63.78
CA LEU A 696 3.50 -27.08 64.63
C LEU A 696 4.02 -28.24 65.48
N THR A 697 5.33 -28.34 65.65
CA THR A 697 5.96 -29.30 66.56
C THR A 697 6.83 -28.57 67.58
N ASN A 698 6.91 -29.13 68.79
CA ASN A 698 7.84 -28.69 69.80
C ASN A 698 8.75 -29.84 70.22
N ASP A 699 10.05 -29.67 69.99
CA ASP A 699 11.06 -30.57 70.53
C ASP A 699 11.21 -30.22 72.02
N GLN A 700 11.26 -31.23 72.91
CA GLN A 700 11.17 -31.06 74.38
C GLN A 700 12.24 -30.15 75.03
N ASN A 701 13.15 -29.56 74.23
CA ASN A 701 14.22 -28.66 74.66
C ASN A 701 14.12 -27.22 74.08
N THR A 702 13.04 -26.83 73.41
CA THR A 702 12.86 -25.46 72.89
C THR A 702 11.65 -24.74 73.48
N SER A 703 11.81 -23.44 73.77
CA SER A 703 10.75 -22.57 74.31
C SER A 703 9.77 -22.05 73.25
N TYR A 704 9.89 -22.50 71.99
CA TYR A 704 9.08 -22.03 70.87
C TYR A 704 8.64 -23.20 69.97
N TRP A 705 7.40 -23.13 69.50
CA TRP A 705 6.83 -24.05 68.52
C TRP A 705 7.37 -23.75 67.11
N LYS A 706 7.72 -24.77 66.35
CA LYS A 706 8.18 -24.64 64.95
C LYS A 706 7.12 -25.14 63.99
N ILE A 707 6.89 -24.42 62.89
CA ILE A 707 6.05 -24.93 61.79
C ILE A 707 6.82 -26.07 61.11
N SER A 708 6.29 -27.28 61.20
CA SER A 708 6.88 -28.47 60.58
C SER A 708 6.27 -28.78 59.21
N ASN A 709 5.01 -28.39 58.98
CA ASN A 709 4.34 -28.62 57.70
C ASN A 709 3.25 -27.59 57.41
N ILE A 710 3.04 -27.28 56.12
CA ILE A 710 1.93 -26.47 55.60
C ILE A 710 1.39 -27.16 54.34
N ILE A 711 0.12 -27.57 54.37
CA ILE A 711 -0.55 -28.22 53.24
C ILE A 711 -1.66 -27.29 52.72
N ALA A 712 -1.62 -26.96 51.42
CA ALA A 712 -2.71 -26.23 50.76
C ALA A 712 -3.83 -27.21 50.40
N LEU A 713 -4.97 -27.09 51.09
CA LEU A 713 -6.09 -28.06 50.97
C LEU A 713 -6.96 -27.81 49.75
N ASP A 714 -6.97 -26.57 49.26
CA ASP A 714 -7.81 -26.11 48.17
C ASP A 714 -7.04 -25.99 46.84
N TYR A 715 -5.85 -26.60 46.73
CA TYR A 715 -4.99 -26.44 45.57
C TYR A 715 -5.68 -27.00 44.30
N LYS A 716 -5.83 -26.16 43.28
CA LYS A 716 -6.35 -26.55 41.96
C LYS A 716 -5.18 -26.68 40.98
N HIS A 717 -5.01 -27.88 40.42
CA HIS A 717 -4.03 -28.18 39.37
C HIS A 717 -4.26 -27.36 38.10
#